data_AF-A0A9P1D368-F1
#
_entry.id   AF-A0A9P1D368-F1
#
_cell.length_a   1.000
_cell.length_b   1.000
_cell.length_c   1.000
_cell.angle_alpha   90.00
_cell.angle_beta   90.00
_cell.angle_gamma   90.00
#
_symmetry.space_group_name_H-M   'P 1'
#
loop_
_entity.id
_entity.type
_entity.pdbx_description
1 polymer ?
#
loop_
_entity_poly.entity_id
_entity_poly.type
_entity_poly.pdbx_seq_one_letter_code
_entity_poly.pdbx_strand_id
1 'polypeptide(L)'
;MGIWGAMFLSFLSRGAVEWWFDNKSAWNIGLSNRYMGFSQLLHLAPNLFVGLWAGFGAYHSIRRGRLLAYPLVFWSGIGHRLQYDLERWCTIRYWKWYIFDVVAGAPKWIFHRFFPQAGRRDELQGVQNGEAAEAAEAAEAAEAAEAAEAAAPTENVEAEVAELICSFCSRRMVAAWPPPLIAEKFPLLPPAIVNGCNDRNGAPVCWSCWVPASAAAETECRSLAEQLLKDEDSAEKETHREGEQGVEGESEDQIWTPEEKNQYDRWWWKNKTVDYVELKQSAEELKQSAGFAAPVLADIKDPQQRKVYKIVQDVLRMQVTDNMSFHGLDSLVLGSLLLRLRAEFGISLSISQLRNASPQELPQVLEQALELQPHSQNGTHSGNVDSDREYAVWFSPGQYFPMGGWVLRKDGEICCDKLEKAASEVISRHNALRAFPADPLRLLSFILDTAVLFTLVSRLLDRNPVTRWIRQSISWALKSSWARVVVRAPEALYGPGLQRPLVQISVTDQQAAEHHLKHRRQILSQTGSPVDIALIQLHARLEGLWVYGANGGMGDFCILASKKNSLGESELLLVDRNRKEAARLCGPTDSGWIPPPYGFPALLSGRLHPAEAGCDGGGVIWLRLKASNHLAILWRKSASAKPRRYEAFHMPGEELRHRVFNYLVVHAMHIIADGQSYEAIVGDLLSLYSDMKVPPILSNGLSILQTRLFDALDASEVGKNPQLCSLRGSQWRCTKTGYGHILGFRKSVLSSLRRVASRHSVPFDAALLALTAIAVASATGVEELEFTLYVPLRDGVGEAGLCGLFADWRVLSIEVDKATATVLGVIQQVGHKIRCRQWKVYNALEKPEAMMVNFQLLDSAEPSSRAGFTQLGEELWRIGECMKEDVRNNDPLPRIPQPMSFVIEEGDKETWWLLINCCYRDYPPPILRRMLKAFQDAAEAFVNKPTAKAHISFPDNFY
;
A
#
# COMPACT_ATOMS: atom_id res chain seq x y z
N MET A 1 34.63 -11.97 -4.24
CA MET A 1 35.85 -12.77 -3.98
C MET A 1 36.77 -12.13 -2.95
N GLY A 2 37.14 -10.85 -3.05
CA GLY A 2 37.99 -10.19 -2.04
C GLY A 2 37.48 -10.28 -0.61
N ILE A 3 36.22 -9.90 -0.39
CA ILE A 3 35.58 -10.00 0.95
C ILE A 3 35.65 -11.44 1.50
N TRP A 4 35.37 -12.45 0.67
CA TRP A 4 35.45 -13.87 1.04
C TRP A 4 36.89 -14.33 1.34
N GLY A 5 37.89 -13.83 0.62
CA GLY A 5 39.30 -14.11 0.90
C GLY A 5 39.79 -13.47 2.21
N ALA A 6 39.39 -12.23 2.49
CA ALA A 6 39.67 -11.57 3.77
C ALA A 6 38.96 -12.27 4.94
N MET A 7 37.72 -12.74 4.73
CA MET A 7 36.99 -13.55 5.70
C MET A 7 37.68 -14.88 6.01
N PHE A 8 38.13 -15.61 4.98
CA PHE A 8 38.84 -16.87 5.15
C PHE A 8 40.17 -16.69 5.88
N LEU A 9 40.93 -15.65 5.54
CA LEU A 9 42.20 -15.31 6.18
C LEU A 9 42.00 -14.87 7.65
N SER A 10 40.98 -14.06 7.95
CA SER A 10 40.65 -13.66 9.33
C SER A 10 40.12 -14.83 10.17
N PHE A 11 39.35 -15.74 9.56
CA PHE A 11 38.91 -16.98 10.21
C PHE A 11 40.10 -17.88 10.53
N LEU A 12 41.03 -18.07 9.59
CA LEU A 12 42.26 -18.81 9.84
C LEU A 12 43.15 -18.13 10.89
N SER A 13 43.21 -16.79 10.92
CA SER A 13 44.08 -16.08 11.87
C SER A 13 43.52 -16.05 13.30
N ARG A 14 42.18 -16.03 13.49
CA ARG A 14 41.56 -16.02 14.82
C ARG A 14 41.07 -17.39 15.27
N GLY A 15 40.29 -18.08 14.42
CA GLY A 15 39.71 -19.38 14.75
C GLY A 15 40.74 -20.48 14.91
N ALA A 16 41.77 -20.54 14.05
CA ALA A 16 42.84 -21.52 14.23
C ALA A 16 43.75 -21.19 15.41
N VAL A 17 43.90 -19.91 15.77
CA VAL A 17 44.71 -19.49 16.92
C VAL A 17 43.98 -19.77 18.24
N GLU A 18 42.70 -19.40 18.36
CA GLU A 18 41.88 -19.68 19.56
C GLU A 18 41.65 -21.19 19.75
N TRP A 19 41.30 -21.94 18.70
CA TRP A 19 41.16 -23.40 18.78
C TRP A 19 42.47 -24.09 19.21
N TRP A 20 43.62 -23.57 18.79
CA TRP A 20 44.92 -24.09 19.19
C TRP A 20 45.31 -23.69 20.63
N PHE A 21 44.87 -22.52 21.11
CA PHE A 21 45.08 -22.10 22.50
C PHE A 21 44.16 -22.83 23.48
N ASP A 22 42.92 -23.15 23.10
CA ASP A 22 42.01 -23.95 23.93
C ASP A 22 42.45 -25.43 24.02
N ASN A 23 43.11 -25.97 22.98
CA ASN A 23 43.70 -27.32 23.01
C ASN A 23 45.12 -27.39 23.64
N LYS A 24 45.62 -26.28 24.19
CA LYS A 24 47.01 -26.16 24.68
C LYS A 24 47.24 -26.61 26.12
N SER A 25 46.26 -27.24 26.78
CA SER A 25 46.49 -27.94 28.05
C SER A 25 47.32 -29.23 27.89
N ALA A 26 47.66 -29.65 26.65
CA ALA A 26 48.30 -30.94 26.40
C ALA A 26 49.77 -30.92 25.91
N TRP A 27 50.38 -29.78 25.55
CA TRP A 27 51.75 -29.79 25.00
C TRP A 27 52.63 -28.64 25.53
N ASN A 28 53.58 -29.02 26.37
CA ASN A 28 54.46 -28.12 27.12
C ASN A 28 55.88 -28.16 26.52
N ILE A 29 56.12 -27.57 25.34
CA ILE A 29 57.48 -27.47 24.75
C ILE A 29 57.68 -26.13 23.97
N GLY A 30 58.49 -25.24 24.54
CA GLY A 30 59.70 -24.69 23.91
C GLY A 30 59.69 -23.99 22.54
N LEU A 31 58.60 -23.39 22.07
CA LEU A 31 58.55 -22.70 20.76
C LEU A 31 57.99 -21.27 20.84
N SER A 32 58.47 -20.40 21.74
CA SER A 32 57.91 -19.04 21.85
C SER A 32 58.35 -18.08 20.73
N ASN A 33 59.59 -18.15 20.25
CA ASN A 33 60.14 -17.11 19.36
C ASN A 33 59.78 -17.24 17.87
N ARG A 34 59.55 -18.47 17.33
CA ARG A 34 59.08 -18.62 15.93
C ARG A 34 57.58 -18.32 15.78
N TYR A 35 56.81 -18.46 16.86
CA TYR A 35 55.36 -18.23 16.85
C TYR A 35 54.99 -16.75 16.88
N MET A 36 55.82 -15.90 17.51
CA MET A 36 55.65 -14.44 17.44
C MET A 36 55.74 -13.93 16.00
N GLY A 37 56.67 -14.47 15.20
CA GLY A 37 56.81 -14.11 13.78
C GLY A 37 55.61 -14.55 12.93
N PHE A 38 55.09 -15.77 13.13
CA PHE A 38 53.94 -16.27 12.36
C PHE A 38 52.63 -15.56 12.74
N SER A 39 52.43 -15.26 14.03
CA SER A 39 51.30 -14.45 14.51
C SER A 39 51.35 -13.02 13.96
N GLN A 40 52.53 -12.38 13.95
CA GLN A 40 52.68 -11.06 13.33
C GLN A 40 52.40 -11.09 11.82
N LEU A 41 52.83 -12.15 11.12
CA LEU A 41 52.59 -12.32 9.69
C LEU A 41 51.10 -12.56 9.38
N LEU A 42 50.40 -13.32 10.23
CA LEU A 42 48.94 -13.50 10.16
C LEU A 42 48.16 -12.23 10.51
N HIS A 43 48.68 -11.35 11.37
CA HIS A 43 48.09 -10.04 11.63
C HIS A 43 48.36 -9.03 10.50
N LEU A 44 49.47 -9.19 9.78
CA LEU A 44 49.81 -8.37 8.60
C LEU A 44 49.05 -8.79 7.34
N ALA A 45 48.71 -10.07 7.20
CA ALA A 45 48.05 -10.61 6.01
C ALA A 45 46.70 -9.93 5.67
N PRO A 46 45.80 -9.63 6.63
CA PRO A 46 44.59 -8.85 6.36
C PRO A 46 44.90 -7.44 5.83
N ASN A 47 45.90 -6.76 6.41
CA ASN A 47 46.29 -5.41 6.00
C ASN A 47 46.92 -5.39 4.60
N LEU A 48 47.77 -6.36 4.29
CA LEU A 48 48.35 -6.56 2.95
C LEU A 48 47.28 -6.90 1.92
N PHE A 49 46.32 -7.75 2.29
CA PHE A 49 45.21 -8.13 1.42
C PHE A 49 44.25 -6.97 1.17
N VAL A 50 43.94 -6.17 2.20
CA VAL A 50 43.19 -4.91 2.06
C VAL A 50 43.94 -3.92 1.17
N GLY A 51 45.26 -3.79 1.33
CA GLY A 51 46.10 -2.95 0.45
C GLY A 51 46.10 -3.41 -1.01
N LEU A 52 46.22 -4.71 -1.26
CA LEU A 52 46.15 -5.29 -2.62
C LEU A 52 44.77 -5.11 -3.26
N TRP A 53 43.69 -5.26 -2.49
CA TRP A 53 42.33 -5.02 -2.99
C TRP A 53 42.01 -3.53 -3.19
N ALA A 54 42.53 -2.65 -2.34
CA ALA A 54 42.48 -1.21 -2.56
C ALA A 54 43.25 -0.85 -3.84
N GLY A 55 44.42 -1.45 -4.08
CA GLY A 55 45.18 -1.30 -5.32
C GLY A 55 44.45 -1.84 -6.56
N PHE A 56 43.80 -3.01 -6.46
CA PHE A 56 42.99 -3.58 -7.54
C PHE A 56 41.73 -2.75 -7.82
N GLY A 57 41.06 -2.27 -6.77
CA GLY A 57 39.92 -1.37 -6.87
C GLY A 57 40.31 -0.03 -7.48
N ALA A 58 41.47 0.52 -7.12
CA ALA A 58 42.07 1.68 -7.76
C ALA A 58 42.34 1.40 -9.24
N TYR A 59 42.98 0.30 -9.60
CA TYR A 59 43.24 -0.09 -11.00
C TYR A 59 41.96 -0.17 -11.85
N HIS A 60 40.92 -0.83 -11.35
CA HIS A 60 39.63 -0.90 -12.06
C HIS A 60 38.94 0.46 -12.16
N SER A 61 39.08 1.30 -11.12
CA SER A 61 38.59 2.67 -11.14
C SER A 61 39.35 3.51 -12.17
N ILE A 62 40.68 3.37 -12.32
CA ILE A 62 41.48 3.99 -13.41
C ILE A 62 40.91 3.61 -14.76
N ARG A 63 40.71 2.31 -14.98
CA ARG A 63 40.25 1.80 -16.28
C ARG A 63 38.87 2.35 -16.67
N ARG A 64 38.02 2.68 -15.69
CA ARG A 64 36.71 3.31 -15.92
C ARG A 64 36.75 4.84 -15.88
N GLY A 65 37.92 5.46 -15.76
CA GLY A 65 38.05 6.92 -15.62
C GLY A 65 37.58 7.47 -14.27
N ARG A 66 37.43 6.63 -13.25
CA ARG A 66 36.87 6.95 -11.92
C ARG A 66 37.90 6.89 -10.78
N LEU A 67 39.22 6.80 -11.04
CA LEU A 67 40.26 6.60 -9.99
C LEU A 67 40.16 7.60 -8.83
N LEU A 68 39.97 8.87 -9.16
CA LEU A 68 39.95 9.97 -8.21
C LEU A 68 38.57 10.15 -7.52
N ALA A 69 37.56 9.35 -7.90
CA ALA A 69 36.21 9.46 -7.35
C ALA A 69 36.08 8.89 -5.92
N TYR A 70 37.08 8.14 -5.44
CA TYR A 70 37.08 7.52 -4.12
C TYR A 70 38.23 8.10 -3.28
N PRO A 71 37.94 8.98 -2.30
CA PRO A 71 38.96 9.54 -1.43
C PRO A 71 39.81 8.46 -0.73
N LEU A 72 41.05 8.74 -0.33
CA LEU A 72 41.80 7.86 0.59
C LEU A 72 40.99 7.49 1.85
N VAL A 73 40.12 8.40 2.30
CA VAL A 73 39.15 8.20 3.39
C VAL A 73 38.07 7.16 3.06
N PHE A 74 37.67 7.01 1.79
CA PHE A 74 36.76 5.96 1.33
C PHE A 74 37.41 4.59 1.49
N TRP A 75 38.69 4.46 1.12
CA TRP A 75 39.43 3.20 1.28
C TRP A 75 39.71 2.87 2.75
N SER A 76 39.99 3.87 3.58
CA SER A 76 40.12 3.66 5.03
C SER A 76 38.78 3.37 5.72
N GLY A 77 37.69 3.99 5.27
CA GLY A 77 36.33 3.77 5.79
C GLY A 77 35.76 2.41 5.40
N ILE A 78 35.97 1.96 4.15
CA ILE A 78 35.72 0.58 3.75
C ILE A 78 36.61 -0.37 4.54
N GLY A 79 37.90 -0.05 4.72
CA GLY A 79 38.80 -0.82 5.57
C GLY A 79 38.26 -1.00 6.99
N HIS A 80 37.80 0.08 7.62
CA HIS A 80 37.25 0.08 8.98
C HIS A 80 35.88 -0.59 9.07
N ARG A 81 34.99 -0.41 8.08
CA ARG A 81 33.67 -1.06 8.06
C ARG A 81 33.79 -2.55 7.74
N LEU A 82 34.64 -2.90 6.78
CA LEU A 82 35.01 -4.27 6.49
C LEU A 82 35.67 -4.89 7.72
N GLN A 83 36.53 -4.17 8.44
CA GLN A 83 37.09 -4.62 9.71
C GLN A 83 36.01 -4.81 10.78
N TYR A 84 35.08 -3.87 10.96
CA TYR A 84 33.97 -3.98 11.92
C TYR A 84 33.04 -5.15 11.59
N ASP A 85 32.67 -5.32 10.32
CA ASP A 85 31.84 -6.43 9.86
C ASP A 85 32.64 -7.75 9.96
N LEU A 86 33.95 -7.76 9.63
CA LEU A 86 34.84 -8.91 9.86
C LEU A 86 34.97 -9.24 11.35
N GLU A 87 35.08 -8.26 12.24
CA GLU A 87 35.15 -8.44 13.69
C GLU A 87 33.84 -9.02 14.22
N ARG A 88 32.69 -8.47 13.79
CA ARG A 88 31.37 -9.02 14.09
C ARG A 88 31.23 -10.46 13.58
N TRP A 89 31.70 -10.74 12.38
CA TRP A 89 31.60 -12.06 11.74
C TRP A 89 32.63 -13.04 12.30
N CYS A 90 33.74 -12.57 12.88
CA CYS A 90 34.72 -13.41 13.57
C CYS A 90 34.31 -13.71 15.02
N THR A 91 33.22 -13.14 15.54
CA THR A 91 32.70 -13.56 16.85
C THR A 91 32.00 -14.92 16.72
N ILE A 92 32.44 -15.89 17.54
CA ILE A 92 31.82 -17.22 17.64
C ILE A 92 30.31 -17.14 17.85
N ARG A 93 29.81 -16.11 18.57
CA ARG A 93 28.36 -15.88 18.78
C ARG A 93 27.58 -15.63 17.48
N TYR A 94 28.15 -14.93 16.51
CA TYR A 94 27.49 -14.68 15.22
C TYR A 94 27.37 -15.97 14.40
N TRP A 95 28.42 -16.78 14.35
CA TRP A 95 28.35 -18.10 13.70
C TRP A 95 27.51 -19.10 14.47
N LYS A 96 27.46 -19.02 15.80
CA LYS A 96 26.53 -19.84 16.59
C LYS A 96 25.07 -19.49 16.22
N TRP A 97 24.73 -18.21 16.13
CA TRP A 97 23.41 -17.78 15.67
C TRP A 97 23.16 -18.15 14.19
N TYR A 98 24.10 -17.91 13.28
CA TYR A 98 23.93 -18.21 11.86
C TYR A 98 23.86 -19.72 11.57
N ILE A 99 24.72 -20.53 12.20
CA ILE A 99 24.74 -21.99 12.03
C ILE A 99 23.54 -22.64 12.73
N PHE A 100 23.20 -22.24 13.96
CA PHE A 100 22.13 -22.89 14.72
C PHE A 100 20.73 -22.34 14.47
N ASP A 101 20.55 -21.08 14.08
CA ASP A 101 19.19 -20.52 13.84
C ASP A 101 18.87 -20.34 12.36
N VAL A 102 19.86 -20.10 11.50
CA VAL A 102 19.63 -19.85 10.06
C VAL A 102 19.92 -21.10 9.22
N VAL A 103 21.02 -21.81 9.50
CA VAL A 103 21.40 -23.03 8.75
C VAL A 103 20.72 -24.28 9.31
N ALA A 104 20.40 -24.36 10.61
CA ALA A 104 19.63 -25.49 11.16
C ALA A 104 18.16 -25.51 10.73
N GLY A 105 17.66 -24.43 10.10
CA GLY A 105 16.39 -24.42 9.36
C GLY A 105 16.50 -24.98 7.93
N ALA A 106 17.71 -25.31 7.45
CA ALA A 106 17.91 -26.03 6.18
C ALA A 106 17.91 -27.56 6.42
N PRO A 107 17.43 -28.36 5.45
CA PRO A 107 17.17 -29.78 5.67
C PRO A 107 18.44 -30.58 6.02
N LYS A 108 18.34 -31.39 7.08
CA LYS A 108 19.44 -32.12 7.76
C LYS A 108 20.33 -33.01 6.87
N TRP A 109 19.91 -33.34 5.65
CA TRP A 109 20.65 -34.26 4.77
C TRP A 109 21.97 -33.68 4.24
N ILE A 110 22.10 -32.35 4.12
CA ILE A 110 23.34 -31.71 3.66
C ILE A 110 24.48 -31.91 4.67
N PHE A 111 24.17 -31.88 5.98
CA PHE A 111 25.18 -32.04 7.04
C PHE A 111 25.71 -33.48 7.14
N HIS A 112 24.87 -34.50 6.91
CA HIS A 112 25.28 -35.90 6.93
C HIS A 112 26.22 -36.30 5.80
N ARG A 113 26.22 -35.56 4.68
CA ARG A 113 27.08 -35.85 3.52
C ARG A 113 28.53 -35.37 3.68
N PHE A 114 28.78 -34.41 4.56
CA PHE A 114 30.11 -33.80 4.74
C PHE A 114 30.85 -34.24 6.01
N PHE A 115 30.17 -34.86 6.98
CA PHE A 115 30.81 -35.37 8.19
C PHE A 115 30.30 -36.78 8.54
N PRO A 116 30.95 -37.85 8.06
CA PRO A 116 30.63 -39.20 8.51
C PRO A 116 31.23 -39.39 9.91
N GLN A 117 30.40 -39.26 10.95
CA GLN A 117 30.83 -39.59 12.31
C GLN A 117 30.97 -41.10 12.47
N ALA A 118 32.17 -41.51 12.85
CA ALA A 118 32.47 -42.82 13.40
C ALA A 118 31.96 -42.94 14.84
N GLY A 119 31.42 -44.11 15.17
CA GLY A 119 31.43 -44.66 16.54
C GLY A 119 30.12 -44.52 17.33
N ARG A 120 29.36 -45.62 17.37
CA ARG A 120 28.31 -45.88 18.36
C ARG A 120 28.81 -45.74 19.81
N ARG A 121 27.96 -45.21 20.68
CA ARG A 121 27.60 -45.87 21.95
C ARG A 121 26.18 -45.49 22.33
N ASP A 122 25.46 -46.51 22.79
CA ASP A 122 24.03 -46.57 22.99
C ASP A 122 23.50 -45.83 24.23
N GLU A 123 22.17 -45.75 24.26
CA GLU A 123 21.25 -45.73 25.40
C GLU A 123 20.66 -44.40 25.90
N LEU A 124 19.32 -44.45 26.00
CA LEU A 124 18.37 -43.60 26.74
C LEU A 124 17.90 -42.30 26.09
N GLN A 125 16.84 -42.38 25.28
CA GLN A 125 15.48 -42.07 25.73
C GLN A 125 14.52 -42.08 24.54
N GLY A 126 13.46 -42.88 24.67
CA GLY A 126 12.36 -42.92 23.74
C GLY A 126 11.31 -41.83 23.97
N VAL A 127 10.33 -41.89 23.08
CA VAL A 127 9.05 -41.17 23.03
C VAL A 127 9.09 -39.86 22.24
N GLN A 128 8.24 -39.83 21.20
CA GLN A 128 7.94 -38.77 20.22
C GLN A 128 8.85 -38.70 18.99
N ASN A 129 8.56 -39.50 17.95
CA ASN A 129 8.85 -39.19 16.54
C ASN A 129 8.07 -40.13 15.59
N GLY A 130 6.74 -40.19 15.73
CA GLY A 130 5.86 -40.90 14.78
C GLY A 130 5.42 -40.02 13.59
N GLU A 131 5.18 -38.73 13.83
CA GLU A 131 4.50 -37.85 12.85
C GLU A 131 5.43 -37.27 11.77
N ALA A 132 6.75 -37.26 12.00
CA ALA A 132 7.70 -36.71 11.03
C ALA A 132 8.09 -37.68 9.91
N ALA A 133 7.91 -38.99 10.13
CA ALA A 133 8.20 -40.02 9.11
C ALA A 133 7.07 -40.13 8.09
N GLU A 134 5.79 -40.08 8.54
CA GLU A 134 4.63 -40.08 7.64
C GLU A 134 4.57 -38.83 6.75
N ALA A 135 4.99 -37.66 7.25
CA ALA A 135 5.00 -36.43 6.45
C ALA A 135 6.08 -36.42 5.36
N ALA A 136 7.21 -37.11 5.58
CA ALA A 136 8.27 -37.23 4.59
C ALA A 136 7.90 -38.23 3.49
N GLU A 137 7.26 -39.34 3.85
CA GLU A 137 6.79 -40.36 2.92
C GLU A 137 5.62 -39.83 2.04
N ALA A 138 4.75 -38.99 2.60
CA ALA A 138 3.69 -38.31 1.85
C ALA A 138 4.18 -37.23 0.87
N ALA A 139 5.29 -36.53 1.21
CA ALA A 139 5.88 -35.52 0.33
C ALA A 139 6.62 -36.14 -0.86
N GLU A 140 7.32 -37.26 -0.63
CA GLU A 140 8.02 -38.00 -1.69
C GLU A 140 7.01 -38.72 -2.63
N ALA A 141 5.86 -39.16 -2.11
CA ALA A 141 4.76 -39.71 -2.91
C ALA A 141 4.04 -38.65 -3.76
N ALA A 142 3.94 -37.40 -3.30
CA ALA A 142 3.31 -36.31 -4.05
C ALA A 142 4.19 -35.83 -5.23
N GLU A 143 5.51 -35.80 -5.04
CA GLU A 143 6.47 -35.42 -6.11
C GLU A 143 6.61 -36.53 -7.17
N ALA A 144 6.42 -37.79 -6.79
CA ALA A 144 6.36 -38.92 -7.73
C ALA A 144 5.04 -38.98 -8.53
N ALA A 145 3.93 -38.49 -7.98
CA ALA A 145 2.63 -38.46 -8.66
C ALA A 145 2.55 -37.39 -9.77
N GLU A 146 3.20 -36.23 -9.57
CA GLU A 146 3.23 -35.13 -10.56
C GLU A 146 4.09 -35.47 -11.80
N ALA A 147 5.04 -36.40 -11.66
CA ALA A 147 5.86 -36.88 -12.77
C ALA A 147 5.17 -37.97 -13.63
N ALA A 148 4.11 -38.60 -13.12
CA ALA A 148 3.45 -39.75 -13.76
C ALA A 148 2.26 -39.36 -14.66
N GLU A 149 1.78 -38.12 -14.62
CA GLU A 149 0.54 -37.68 -15.30
C GLU A 149 0.72 -37.32 -16.80
N ALA A 150 1.85 -37.71 -17.42
CA ALA A 150 2.16 -37.39 -18.82
C ALA A 150 2.13 -38.58 -19.82
N ALA A 151 1.65 -39.78 -19.42
CA ALA A 151 1.49 -40.90 -20.36
C ALA A 151 0.23 -41.74 -20.06
N ALA A 152 -0.51 -42.07 -21.12
CA ALA A 152 -1.85 -42.70 -21.11
C ALA A 152 -1.87 -44.21 -20.71
N PRO A 153 -2.97 -44.97 -20.91
CA PRO A 153 -4.12 -45.12 -20.03
C PRO A 153 -4.37 -46.57 -19.51
N THR A 154 -5.27 -46.68 -18.53
CA THR A 154 -6.07 -47.84 -18.05
C THR A 154 -5.38 -49.12 -17.54
N GLU A 155 -5.63 -49.47 -16.27
CA GLU A 155 -6.14 -50.80 -15.88
C GLU A 155 -6.69 -50.84 -14.43
N ASN A 156 -7.66 -51.72 -14.21
CA ASN A 156 -8.45 -51.90 -12.99
C ASN A 156 -7.61 -52.40 -11.80
N VAL A 157 -7.83 -51.80 -10.62
CA VAL A 157 -7.44 -52.38 -9.32
C VAL A 157 -8.65 -52.32 -8.39
N GLU A 158 -9.13 -53.49 -7.98
CA GLU A 158 -10.12 -53.66 -6.91
C GLU A 158 -9.50 -53.27 -5.58
N ALA A 159 -10.09 -52.31 -4.87
CA ALA A 159 -9.64 -51.88 -3.55
C ALA A 159 -10.54 -52.47 -2.45
N GLU A 160 -9.91 -53.16 -1.49
CA GLU A 160 -10.49 -53.54 -0.21
C GLU A 160 -11.04 -52.31 0.53
N VAL A 161 -12.28 -52.44 1.01
CA VAL A 161 -12.98 -51.40 1.77
C VAL A 161 -12.40 -51.34 3.18
N ALA A 162 -11.52 -50.38 3.43
CA ALA A 162 -11.12 -49.99 4.79
C ALA A 162 -12.28 -49.25 5.48
N GLU A 163 -12.62 -49.66 6.71
CA GLU A 163 -13.66 -49.01 7.52
C GLU A 163 -13.27 -47.56 7.88
N LEU A 164 -14.00 -46.58 7.35
CA LEU A 164 -13.81 -45.16 7.68
C LEU A 164 -14.62 -44.78 8.93
N ILE A 165 -13.91 -44.29 9.94
CA ILE A 165 -14.45 -43.72 11.17
C ILE A 165 -14.26 -42.20 11.12
N CYS A 166 -15.30 -41.42 11.45
CA CYS A 166 -15.22 -39.96 11.47
C CYS A 166 -14.20 -39.46 12.52
N SER A 167 -13.18 -38.71 12.10
CA SER A 167 -12.10 -38.22 12.98
C SER A 167 -12.54 -37.20 14.04
N PHE A 168 -13.74 -36.63 13.93
CA PHE A 168 -14.25 -35.63 14.87
C PHE A 168 -15.24 -36.19 15.90
N CYS A 169 -15.89 -37.34 15.64
CA CYS A 169 -16.92 -37.89 16.54
C CYS A 169 -16.90 -39.42 16.75
N SER A 170 -15.96 -40.13 16.13
CA SER A 170 -15.68 -41.57 16.33
C SER A 170 -16.86 -42.54 16.11
N ARG A 171 -17.91 -42.14 15.38
CA ARG A 171 -19.05 -43.02 15.03
C ARG A 171 -18.82 -43.77 13.71
N ARG A 172 -19.31 -45.01 13.67
CA ARG A 172 -19.28 -45.92 12.51
C ARG A 172 -20.28 -45.46 11.45
N MET A 173 -19.84 -45.28 10.21
CA MET A 173 -20.73 -44.89 9.10
C MET A 173 -21.32 -46.14 8.44
N VAL A 174 -22.65 -46.20 8.25
CA VAL A 174 -23.32 -47.29 7.53
C VAL A 174 -23.56 -46.87 6.09
N ALA A 175 -22.99 -47.62 5.15
CA ALA A 175 -23.19 -47.46 3.72
C ALA A 175 -24.43 -48.23 3.25
N ALA A 176 -25.37 -47.54 2.60
CA ALA A 176 -26.33 -48.18 1.70
C ALA A 176 -26.82 -47.16 0.65
N TRP A 177 -26.13 -47.10 -0.49
CA TRP A 177 -26.63 -46.57 -1.75
C TRP A 177 -26.05 -47.44 -2.88
N PRO A 178 -26.80 -47.83 -3.93
CA PRO A 178 -28.11 -47.31 -4.36
C PRO A 178 -29.33 -48.15 -3.94
N PRO A 179 -30.58 -47.61 -4.03
CA PRO A 179 -31.81 -48.40 -3.94
C PRO A 179 -32.04 -49.29 -5.18
N PRO A 180 -32.81 -50.39 -5.08
CA PRO A 180 -32.92 -51.45 -6.10
C PRO A 180 -33.54 -51.07 -7.46
N LEU A 181 -34.01 -49.83 -7.66
CA LEU A 181 -34.73 -49.43 -8.88
C LEU A 181 -33.91 -48.58 -9.86
N ILE A 182 -32.65 -48.24 -9.54
CA ILE A 182 -31.75 -47.46 -10.43
C ILE A 182 -30.55 -48.27 -10.91
N ALA A 183 -30.25 -49.42 -10.29
CA ALA A 183 -29.16 -50.31 -10.70
C ALA A 183 -29.35 -50.94 -12.10
N GLU A 184 -30.57 -50.96 -12.65
CA GLU A 184 -30.84 -51.48 -14.00
C GLU A 184 -30.51 -50.49 -15.14
N LYS A 185 -30.24 -49.21 -14.86
CA LYS A 185 -30.08 -48.19 -15.92
C LYS A 185 -28.71 -47.54 -16.10
N PHE A 186 -27.81 -47.55 -15.11
CA PHE A 186 -26.51 -46.88 -15.24
C PHE A 186 -25.39 -47.56 -14.40
N PRO A 187 -24.64 -48.53 -14.96
CA PRO A 187 -23.63 -49.30 -14.22
C PRO A 187 -22.23 -48.66 -14.12
N LEU A 188 -22.02 -47.39 -14.49
CA LEU A 188 -20.65 -46.83 -14.69
C LEU A 188 -20.30 -45.56 -13.90
N LEU A 189 -21.00 -45.21 -12.83
CA LEU A 189 -20.60 -44.05 -11.99
C LEU A 189 -19.81 -44.51 -10.75
N PRO A 190 -18.59 -44.00 -10.52
CA PRO A 190 -17.87 -44.24 -9.26
C PRO A 190 -18.54 -43.47 -8.11
N PRO A 191 -18.53 -44.00 -6.88
CA PRO A 191 -19.23 -43.40 -5.74
C PRO A 191 -18.49 -42.14 -5.25
N ALA A 192 -19.12 -40.96 -5.43
CA ALA A 192 -18.74 -39.75 -4.74
C ALA A 192 -19.49 -39.66 -3.40
N ILE A 193 -18.74 -39.59 -2.28
CA ILE A 193 -19.30 -39.41 -0.93
C ILE A 193 -19.61 -37.93 -0.74
N VAL A 194 -20.88 -37.56 -0.66
CA VAL A 194 -21.33 -36.21 -0.29
C VAL A 194 -22.29 -36.32 0.89
N ASN A 195 -21.96 -35.67 2.01
CA ASN A 195 -22.82 -35.59 3.19
C ASN A 195 -23.88 -34.50 2.99
N GLY A 196 -25.17 -34.86 3.06
CA GLY A 196 -26.30 -33.93 2.90
C GLY A 196 -26.92 -33.49 4.23
N CYS A 197 -27.51 -32.29 4.26
CA CYS A 197 -28.30 -31.77 5.38
C CYS A 197 -29.76 -32.23 5.32
N ASN A 198 -30.37 -32.42 6.48
CA ASN A 198 -31.80 -32.60 6.64
C ASN A 198 -32.53 -31.25 6.58
N ASP A 199 -33.80 -31.25 6.14
CA ASP A 199 -34.67 -30.09 6.30
C ASP A 199 -35.03 -29.80 7.77
N ARG A 200 -35.82 -28.75 8.02
CA ARG A 200 -36.30 -28.38 9.36
C ARG A 200 -37.12 -29.49 10.07
N ASN A 201 -37.56 -30.52 9.34
CA ASN A 201 -38.33 -31.64 9.85
C ASN A 201 -37.49 -32.94 9.97
N GLY A 202 -36.18 -32.88 9.70
CA GLY A 202 -35.31 -34.05 9.79
C GLY A 202 -35.34 -34.98 8.57
N ALA A 203 -35.96 -34.57 7.46
CA ALA A 203 -36.00 -35.38 6.24
C ALA A 203 -34.76 -35.11 5.37
N PRO A 204 -34.08 -36.16 4.86
CA PRO A 204 -32.94 -35.99 3.96
C PRO A 204 -33.41 -35.42 2.62
N VAL A 205 -32.96 -34.22 2.28
CA VAL A 205 -33.31 -33.60 0.99
C VAL A 205 -32.31 -34.08 -0.06
N CYS A 206 -32.79 -34.91 -0.97
CA CYS A 206 -32.04 -35.40 -2.12
C CYS A 206 -31.70 -34.26 -3.10
N TRP A 207 -30.44 -34.20 -3.54
CA TRP A 207 -29.93 -33.21 -4.51
C TRP A 207 -30.75 -33.10 -5.80
N SER A 208 -31.38 -34.19 -6.26
CA SER A 208 -32.21 -34.19 -7.48
C SER A 208 -33.51 -33.38 -7.35
N CYS A 209 -33.98 -33.08 -6.13
CA CYS A 209 -35.16 -32.25 -5.90
C CYS A 209 -34.84 -30.75 -5.92
N TRP A 210 -33.57 -30.35 -5.80
CA TRP A 210 -33.16 -28.94 -5.76
C TRP A 210 -32.95 -28.31 -7.14
N VAL A 211 -32.55 -29.09 -8.15
CA VAL A 211 -32.31 -28.57 -9.51
C VAL A 211 -33.60 -27.98 -10.13
N PRO A 212 -34.78 -28.66 -10.09
CA PRO A 212 -36.02 -28.06 -10.55
C PRO A 212 -36.45 -26.83 -9.71
N ALA A 213 -36.10 -26.80 -8.42
CA ALA A 213 -36.39 -25.68 -7.54
C ALA A 213 -35.55 -24.44 -7.89
N SER A 214 -34.34 -24.60 -8.45
CA SER A 214 -33.49 -23.48 -8.87
C SER A 214 -34.09 -22.67 -10.02
N ALA A 215 -34.63 -23.34 -11.05
CA ALA A 215 -35.28 -22.68 -12.19
C ALA A 215 -36.60 -22.00 -11.80
N ALA A 216 -37.37 -22.65 -10.91
CA ALA A 216 -38.58 -22.05 -10.34
C ALA A 216 -38.24 -20.83 -9.47
N ALA A 217 -37.20 -20.92 -8.63
CA ALA A 217 -36.72 -19.83 -7.80
C ALA A 217 -36.19 -18.66 -8.64
N GLU A 218 -35.52 -18.92 -9.76
CA GLU A 218 -35.09 -17.86 -10.69
C GLU A 218 -36.28 -17.07 -11.23
N THR A 219 -37.34 -17.76 -11.65
CA THR A 219 -38.57 -17.14 -12.17
C THR A 219 -39.29 -16.32 -11.10
N GLU A 220 -39.40 -16.85 -9.87
CA GLU A 220 -39.96 -16.16 -8.72
C GLU A 220 -39.15 -14.91 -8.35
N CYS A 221 -37.82 -15.03 -8.29
CA CYS A 221 -36.93 -13.90 -7.98
C CYS A 221 -36.99 -12.81 -9.05
N ARG A 222 -37.11 -13.19 -10.33
CA ARG A 222 -37.25 -12.23 -11.43
C ARG A 222 -38.56 -11.44 -11.32
N SER A 223 -39.66 -12.12 -11.00
CA SER A 223 -40.95 -11.48 -10.75
C SER A 223 -40.88 -10.51 -9.56
N LEU A 224 -40.26 -10.94 -8.45
CA LEU A 224 -40.10 -10.10 -7.25
C LEU A 224 -39.21 -8.88 -7.53
N ALA A 225 -38.11 -9.05 -8.26
CA ALA A 225 -37.24 -7.93 -8.64
C ALA A 225 -37.96 -6.91 -9.51
N GLU A 226 -38.77 -7.36 -10.49
CA GLU A 226 -39.57 -6.46 -11.32
C GLU A 226 -40.67 -5.72 -10.53
N GLN A 227 -41.17 -6.29 -9.44
CA GLN A 227 -42.11 -5.62 -8.54
C GLN A 227 -41.41 -4.57 -7.70
N LEU A 228 -40.29 -4.91 -7.06
CA LEU A 228 -39.57 -4.02 -6.14
C LEU A 228 -38.91 -2.82 -6.84
N LEU A 229 -38.52 -2.94 -8.11
CA LEU A 229 -37.84 -1.86 -8.86
C LEU A 229 -38.80 -0.88 -9.56
N LYS A 230 -40.08 -1.19 -9.72
CA LYS A 230 -41.04 -0.30 -10.41
C LYS A 230 -41.48 0.92 -9.59
N ASP A 231 -41.17 0.95 -8.30
CA ASP A 231 -41.61 2.00 -7.38
C ASP A 231 -40.61 3.18 -7.28
N GLU A 232 -39.46 3.13 -7.97
CA GLU A 232 -38.38 4.14 -7.88
C GLU A 232 -38.74 5.53 -8.43
N ASP A 233 -39.67 5.65 -9.39
CA ASP A 233 -39.94 6.93 -10.09
C ASP A 233 -40.85 7.91 -9.30
N SER A 234 -41.24 7.60 -8.06
CA SER A 234 -42.33 8.33 -7.38
C SER A 234 -42.07 8.86 -5.96
N ALA A 235 -40.88 8.69 -5.38
CA ALA A 235 -40.63 9.05 -3.97
C ALA A 235 -39.44 10.01 -3.78
N GLU A 236 -39.66 11.32 -3.96
CA GLU A 236 -38.80 12.37 -3.41
C GLU A 236 -39.63 13.45 -2.69
N LYS A 237 -39.72 13.34 -1.36
CA LYS A 237 -39.72 14.41 -0.33
C LYS A 237 -40.52 14.00 0.90
N GLU A 238 -39.83 13.67 1.99
CA GLU A 238 -40.25 14.09 3.34
C GLU A 238 -39.09 13.93 4.34
N THR A 239 -38.99 14.86 5.28
CA THR A 239 -37.88 15.01 6.24
C THR A 239 -38.21 14.40 7.59
N HIS A 240 -37.25 13.62 8.13
CA HIS A 240 -37.32 12.87 9.38
C HIS A 240 -37.20 13.70 10.67
N ARG A 241 -37.87 13.22 11.72
CA ARG A 241 -37.64 13.50 13.15
C ARG A 241 -37.41 12.14 13.83
N GLU A 242 -36.23 11.91 14.41
CA GLU A 242 -35.95 10.71 15.23
C GLU A 242 -35.87 11.11 16.71
N GLY A 243 -36.44 10.26 17.58
CA GLY A 243 -36.42 10.43 19.03
C GLY A 243 -35.27 9.68 19.67
N GLU A 244 -34.48 10.37 20.49
CA GLU A 244 -33.42 9.80 21.32
C GLU A 244 -34.02 9.06 22.53
N GLN A 245 -33.66 7.78 22.70
CA GLN A 245 -33.85 7.05 23.95
C GLN A 245 -32.59 7.17 24.81
N GLY A 246 -32.74 7.77 25.99
CA GLY A 246 -31.66 7.94 26.97
C GLY A 246 -31.21 6.62 27.58
N VAL A 247 -29.89 6.40 27.60
CA VAL A 247 -29.22 5.35 28.35
C VAL A 247 -28.54 6.03 29.54
N GLU A 248 -29.20 6.06 30.69
CA GLU A 248 -28.62 6.48 31.97
C GLU A 248 -28.22 5.23 32.76
N GLY A 249 -26.94 5.17 33.11
CA GLY A 249 -26.36 4.12 33.94
C GLY A 249 -24.89 4.44 34.21
N GLU A 250 -24.64 5.33 35.17
CA GLU A 250 -23.31 5.56 35.73
C GLU A 250 -22.89 4.30 36.51
N SER A 251 -21.97 3.52 35.95
CA SER A 251 -21.37 2.36 36.62
C SER A 251 -20.26 2.82 37.55
N GLU A 252 -20.26 2.33 38.79
CA GLU A 252 -19.20 2.51 39.78
C GLU A 252 -17.81 2.17 39.19
N ASP A 253 -16.82 3.04 39.46
CA ASP A 253 -15.43 2.87 39.04
C ASP A 253 -14.82 1.58 39.59
N GLN A 254 -14.96 0.49 38.83
CA GLN A 254 -14.36 -0.79 39.18
C GLN A 254 -12.83 -0.67 39.08
N ILE A 255 -12.10 -0.98 40.15
CA ILE A 255 -10.63 -0.93 40.17
C ILE A 255 -10.10 -2.21 39.49
N TRP A 256 -9.46 -2.06 38.32
CA TRP A 256 -8.85 -3.16 37.58
C TRP A 256 -7.47 -3.52 38.14
N THR A 257 -7.14 -4.81 38.21
CA THR A 257 -5.76 -5.24 38.46
C THR A 257 -4.85 -4.96 37.24
N PRO A 258 -3.52 -4.80 37.42
CA PRO A 258 -2.59 -4.62 36.30
C PRO A 258 -2.65 -5.74 35.25
N GLU A 259 -2.92 -6.98 35.66
CA GLU A 259 -3.08 -8.15 34.79
C GLU A 259 -4.36 -8.05 33.96
N GLU A 260 -5.50 -7.75 34.59
CA GLU A 260 -6.78 -7.54 33.89
C GLU A 260 -6.70 -6.38 32.92
N LYS A 261 -6.01 -5.29 33.29
CA LYS A 261 -5.74 -4.14 32.42
C LYS A 261 -4.91 -4.56 31.20
N ASN A 262 -3.83 -5.30 31.40
CA ASN A 262 -3.03 -5.81 30.29
C ASN A 262 -3.82 -6.77 29.39
N GLN A 263 -4.70 -7.58 29.97
CA GLN A 263 -5.57 -8.49 29.22
C GLN A 263 -6.63 -7.71 28.42
N TYR A 264 -7.23 -6.68 29.02
CA TYR A 264 -8.15 -5.78 28.33
C TYR A 264 -7.45 -5.02 27.21
N ASP A 265 -6.27 -4.46 27.44
CA ASP A 265 -5.52 -3.75 26.41
C ASP A 265 -5.20 -4.70 25.24
N ARG A 266 -4.78 -5.93 25.52
CA ARG A 266 -4.57 -6.96 24.51
C ARG A 266 -5.84 -7.32 23.76
N TRP A 267 -6.94 -7.47 24.47
CA TRP A 267 -8.24 -7.76 23.89
C TRP A 267 -8.71 -6.60 23.01
N TRP A 268 -8.61 -5.36 23.50
CA TRP A 268 -9.09 -4.15 22.87
C TRP A 268 -8.41 -3.95 21.52
N TRP A 269 -7.07 -3.99 21.45
CA TRP A 269 -6.40 -3.76 20.16
C TRP A 269 -6.63 -4.90 19.16
N LYS A 270 -6.91 -6.13 19.64
CA LYS A 270 -7.26 -7.27 18.77
C LYS A 270 -8.68 -7.19 18.23
N ASN A 271 -9.63 -6.77 19.05
CA ASN A 271 -11.07 -6.84 18.76
C ASN A 271 -11.64 -5.51 18.24
N LYS A 272 -10.98 -4.40 18.53
CA LYS A 272 -11.39 -3.05 18.18
C LYS A 272 -10.29 -2.35 17.39
N THR A 273 -10.14 -2.77 16.14
CA THR A 273 -9.14 -2.22 15.21
C THR A 273 -9.66 -1.02 14.40
N VAL A 274 -10.97 -0.76 14.44
CA VAL A 274 -11.63 0.31 13.68
C VAL A 274 -12.58 1.10 14.58
N ASP A 275 -12.43 2.42 14.58
CA ASP A 275 -13.36 3.38 15.15
C ASP A 275 -13.88 4.34 14.07
N TYR A 276 -14.99 5.02 14.35
CA TYR A 276 -15.51 6.08 13.48
C TYR A 276 -15.66 7.38 14.26
N VAL A 277 -15.27 8.50 13.64
CA VAL A 277 -15.53 9.83 14.19
C VAL A 277 -17.02 10.14 14.04
N GLU A 278 -17.64 10.53 15.15
CA GLU A 278 -19.03 10.96 15.23
C GLU A 278 -19.09 12.36 15.84
N LEU A 279 -19.90 13.24 15.26
CA LEU A 279 -20.18 14.57 15.79
C LEU A 279 -21.55 14.52 16.48
N LYS A 280 -21.65 15.03 17.71
CA LYS A 280 -22.94 15.09 18.42
C LYS A 280 -23.94 16.03 17.73
N GLN A 281 -23.44 17.17 17.26
CA GLN A 281 -24.21 18.11 16.45
C GLN A 281 -23.67 18.10 15.02
N SER A 282 -24.55 17.84 14.06
CA SER A 282 -24.17 17.91 12.64
C SER A 282 -24.13 19.37 12.20
N ALA A 283 -23.18 19.73 11.32
CA ALA A 283 -23.16 21.07 10.73
C ALA A 283 -24.36 21.34 9.80
N GLU A 284 -25.27 20.39 9.63
CA GLU A 284 -26.51 20.62 8.90
C GLU A 284 -27.44 21.58 9.63
N GLU A 285 -27.38 21.63 10.96
CA GLU A 285 -28.09 22.63 11.76
C GLU A 285 -27.52 24.05 11.56
N LEU A 286 -26.25 24.15 11.17
CA LEU A 286 -25.59 25.42 10.82
C LEU A 286 -25.97 25.95 9.42
N LYS A 287 -26.78 25.21 8.62
CA LYS A 287 -27.14 25.54 7.22
C LYS A 287 -27.90 26.86 7.03
N GLN A 288 -28.39 27.52 8.09
CA GLN A 288 -29.28 28.69 7.93
C GLN A 288 -28.60 30.07 7.81
N SER A 289 -27.27 30.20 7.96
CA SER A 289 -26.67 31.53 8.20
C SER A 289 -25.63 32.07 7.19
N ALA A 290 -25.30 31.37 6.10
CA ALA A 290 -24.26 31.87 5.17
C ALA A 290 -24.73 31.83 3.71
N GLY A 291 -25.49 32.85 3.31
CA GLY A 291 -25.95 33.08 1.92
C GLY A 291 -24.87 33.66 1.00
N PHE A 292 -23.77 32.94 0.79
CA PHE A 292 -22.88 33.25 -0.34
C PHE A 292 -23.42 32.57 -1.59
N ALA A 293 -24.17 33.33 -2.40
CA ALA A 293 -24.56 32.88 -3.73
C ALA A 293 -23.34 32.95 -4.66
N ALA A 294 -22.64 31.83 -4.84
CA ALA A 294 -21.70 31.70 -5.94
C ALA A 294 -22.46 31.84 -7.28
N PRO A 295 -21.83 32.40 -8.34
CA PRO A 295 -22.40 32.32 -9.67
C PRO A 295 -22.64 30.84 -9.98
N VAL A 296 -23.85 30.48 -10.40
CA VAL A 296 -24.13 29.11 -10.76
C VAL A 296 -23.26 28.81 -11.97
N LEU A 297 -22.52 27.69 -11.99
CA LEU A 297 -21.73 27.25 -13.16
C LEU A 297 -22.52 27.36 -14.49
N ALA A 298 -23.85 27.30 -14.41
CA ALA A 298 -24.79 27.51 -15.50
C ALA A 298 -24.76 28.93 -16.11
N ASP A 299 -24.43 29.96 -15.34
CA ASP A 299 -24.43 31.37 -15.75
C ASP A 299 -23.20 31.74 -16.60
N ILE A 300 -22.11 30.98 -16.47
CA ILE A 300 -20.88 31.18 -17.26
C ILE A 300 -21.16 30.75 -18.71
N LYS A 301 -21.28 31.72 -19.62
CA LYS A 301 -21.60 31.47 -21.04
C LYS A 301 -20.45 30.86 -21.84
N ASP A 302 -19.21 31.20 -21.52
CA ASP A 302 -18.04 30.65 -22.21
C ASP A 302 -17.82 29.18 -21.78
N PRO A 303 -17.87 28.20 -22.72
CA PRO A 303 -17.64 26.79 -22.39
C PRO A 303 -16.23 26.52 -21.86
N GLN A 304 -15.21 27.25 -22.30
CA GLN A 304 -13.83 27.05 -21.82
C GLN A 304 -13.68 27.55 -20.39
N GLN A 305 -14.13 28.77 -20.10
CA GLN A 305 -14.20 29.29 -18.73
C GLN A 305 -15.04 28.38 -17.83
N ARG A 306 -16.21 27.90 -18.28
CA ARG A 306 -17.04 26.96 -17.50
C ARG A 306 -16.29 25.67 -17.17
N LYS A 307 -15.53 25.13 -18.12
CA LYS A 307 -14.69 23.94 -17.91
C LYS A 307 -13.57 24.19 -16.90
N VAL A 308 -12.90 25.34 -16.98
CA VAL A 308 -11.88 25.76 -16.00
C VAL A 308 -12.49 25.88 -14.60
N TYR A 309 -13.62 26.57 -14.45
CA TYR A 309 -14.29 26.73 -13.16
C TYR A 309 -14.72 25.38 -12.58
N LYS A 310 -15.22 24.47 -13.43
CA LYS A 310 -15.54 23.11 -13.01
C LYS A 310 -14.29 22.39 -12.49
N ILE A 311 -13.16 22.44 -13.20
CA ILE A 311 -11.91 21.82 -12.76
C ILE A 311 -11.44 22.41 -11.42
N VAL A 312 -11.44 23.74 -11.28
CA VAL A 312 -11.04 24.41 -10.04
C VAL A 312 -11.99 24.00 -8.91
N GLN A 313 -13.29 23.98 -9.15
CA GLN A 313 -14.29 23.57 -8.15
C GLN A 313 -14.14 22.11 -7.75
N ASP A 314 -13.86 21.21 -8.70
CA ASP A 314 -13.68 19.78 -8.45
C ASP A 314 -12.41 19.52 -7.62
N VAL A 315 -11.31 20.22 -7.92
CA VAL A 315 -10.03 20.09 -7.20
C VAL A 315 -10.09 20.74 -5.81
N LEU A 316 -10.63 21.97 -5.72
CA LEU A 316 -10.72 22.70 -4.45
C LEU A 316 -11.85 22.20 -3.56
N ARG A 317 -12.83 21.48 -4.13
CA ARG A 317 -14.04 20.99 -3.46
C ARG A 317 -14.79 22.08 -2.70
N MET A 318 -14.74 23.30 -3.22
CA MET A 318 -15.45 24.46 -2.71
C MET A 318 -15.96 25.31 -3.84
N GLN A 319 -16.91 26.18 -3.54
CA GLN A 319 -17.42 27.13 -4.51
C GLN A 319 -16.32 28.11 -4.92
N VAL A 320 -16.17 28.30 -6.23
CA VAL A 320 -15.15 29.16 -6.82
C VAL A 320 -15.77 30.50 -7.17
N THR A 321 -15.11 31.59 -6.75
CA THR A 321 -15.49 32.95 -7.12
C THR A 321 -14.46 33.56 -8.06
N ASP A 322 -14.87 34.53 -8.88
CA ASP A 322 -14.00 35.14 -9.89
C ASP A 322 -12.73 35.76 -9.29
N ASN A 323 -12.87 36.36 -8.10
CA ASN A 323 -11.78 37.04 -7.39
C ASN A 323 -11.00 36.12 -6.44
N MET A 324 -11.22 34.80 -6.50
CA MET A 324 -10.52 33.87 -5.63
C MET A 324 -9.02 33.88 -5.98
N SER A 325 -8.17 34.19 -5.00
CA SER A 325 -6.72 34.12 -5.17
C SER A 325 -6.20 32.71 -4.92
N PHE A 326 -5.38 32.21 -5.85
CA PHE A 326 -4.66 30.95 -5.68
C PHE A 326 -3.39 31.05 -4.83
N HIS A 327 -3.00 32.27 -4.43
CA HIS A 327 -1.84 32.49 -3.56
C HIS A 327 -2.00 31.84 -2.17
N GLY A 328 -3.25 31.60 -1.74
CA GLY A 328 -3.58 30.93 -0.48
C GLY A 328 -3.59 29.40 -0.55
N LEU A 329 -3.47 28.79 -1.73
CA LEU A 329 -3.55 27.34 -1.88
C LEU A 329 -2.22 26.67 -1.52
N ASP A 330 -2.29 25.53 -0.86
CA ASP A 330 -1.11 24.71 -0.59
C ASP A 330 -0.56 24.09 -1.89
N SER A 331 0.68 23.59 -1.83
CA SER A 331 1.36 23.03 -3.00
C SER A 331 0.73 21.73 -3.51
N LEU A 332 0.04 20.97 -2.66
CA LEU A 332 -0.57 19.72 -3.06
C LEU A 332 -1.81 20.01 -3.90
N VAL A 333 -2.70 20.87 -3.41
CA VAL A 333 -3.88 21.34 -4.14
C VAL A 333 -3.49 22.02 -5.45
N LEU A 334 -2.46 22.88 -5.44
CA LEU A 334 -1.93 23.48 -6.67
C LEU A 334 -1.35 22.43 -7.62
N GLY A 335 -0.65 21.42 -7.09
CA GLY A 335 -0.16 20.29 -7.88
C GLY A 335 -1.30 19.52 -8.56
N SER A 336 -2.34 19.17 -7.81
CA SER A 336 -3.55 18.52 -8.34
C SER A 336 -4.25 19.39 -9.40
N LEU A 337 -4.33 20.70 -9.17
CA LEU A 337 -4.93 21.63 -10.13
C LEU A 337 -4.08 21.72 -11.42
N LEU A 338 -2.76 21.84 -11.30
CA LEU A 338 -1.84 21.81 -12.45
C LEU A 338 -1.97 20.52 -13.25
N LEU A 339 -2.05 19.38 -12.57
CA LEU A 339 -2.20 18.07 -13.18
C LEU A 339 -3.53 17.96 -13.94
N ARG A 340 -4.64 18.40 -13.34
CA ARG A 340 -5.95 18.35 -14.00
C ARG A 340 -6.05 19.31 -15.17
N LEU A 341 -5.54 20.53 -15.04
CA LEU A 341 -5.45 21.49 -16.15
C LEU A 341 -4.59 20.94 -17.29
N ARG A 342 -3.47 20.30 -16.95
CA ARG A 342 -2.59 19.65 -17.92
C ARG A 342 -3.30 18.51 -18.64
N ALA A 343 -4.00 17.63 -17.93
CA ALA A 343 -4.75 16.52 -18.53
C ALA A 343 -5.86 17.02 -19.47
N GLU A 344 -6.58 18.07 -19.07
CA GLU A 344 -7.76 18.56 -19.78
C GLU A 344 -7.46 19.48 -20.96
N PHE A 345 -6.36 20.24 -20.91
CA PHE A 345 -5.99 21.22 -21.95
C PHE A 345 -4.68 20.89 -22.67
N GLY A 346 -3.93 19.89 -22.21
CA GLY A 346 -2.62 19.56 -22.78
C GLY A 346 -1.52 20.58 -22.43
N ILE A 347 -1.75 21.47 -21.45
CA ILE A 347 -0.88 22.61 -21.15
C ILE A 347 -0.09 22.39 -19.86
N SER A 348 1.21 22.68 -19.87
CA SER A 348 2.03 22.70 -18.66
C SER A 348 2.20 24.12 -18.14
N LEU A 349 1.73 24.37 -16.92
CA LEU A 349 1.91 25.62 -16.19
C LEU A 349 2.91 25.42 -15.04
N SER A 350 3.55 26.50 -14.62
CA SER A 350 4.32 26.55 -13.37
C SER A 350 3.42 26.86 -12.17
N ILE A 351 3.82 26.44 -10.97
CA ILE A 351 3.10 26.79 -9.72
C ILE A 351 3.00 28.32 -9.57
N SER A 352 4.05 29.06 -9.92
CA SER A 352 4.07 30.52 -9.81
C SER A 352 3.06 31.18 -10.76
N GLN A 353 2.95 30.72 -12.01
CA GLN A 353 1.93 31.21 -12.94
C GLN A 353 0.52 30.95 -12.41
N LEU A 354 0.27 29.74 -11.89
CA LEU A 354 -1.03 29.40 -11.33
C LEU A 354 -1.33 30.23 -10.07
N ARG A 355 -0.39 30.39 -9.15
CA ARG A 355 -0.58 31.17 -7.90
C ARG A 355 -0.89 32.64 -8.15
N ASN A 356 -0.33 33.20 -9.21
CA ASN A 356 -0.51 34.60 -9.58
C ASN A 356 -1.79 34.85 -10.39
N ALA A 357 -2.51 33.80 -10.76
CA ALA A 357 -3.74 33.90 -11.54
C ALA A 357 -4.99 33.70 -10.66
N SER A 358 -6.10 34.27 -11.10
CA SER A 358 -7.44 33.98 -10.60
C SER A 358 -8.18 32.98 -11.51
N PRO A 359 -9.26 32.31 -11.05
CA PRO A 359 -10.12 31.50 -11.91
C PRO A 359 -10.58 32.21 -13.19
N GLN A 360 -10.82 33.52 -13.11
CA GLN A 360 -11.22 34.34 -14.25
C GLN A 360 -10.07 34.56 -15.26
N GLU A 361 -8.83 34.68 -14.77
CA GLU A 361 -7.64 34.91 -15.61
C GLU A 361 -7.06 33.61 -16.18
N LEU A 362 -7.39 32.44 -15.59
CA LEU A 362 -6.85 31.14 -16.00
C LEU A 362 -7.01 30.82 -17.48
N PRO A 363 -8.16 31.07 -18.14
CA PRO A 363 -8.30 30.85 -19.58
C PRO A 363 -7.24 31.59 -20.39
N GLN A 364 -6.94 32.85 -20.06
CA GLN A 364 -5.92 33.65 -20.73
C GLN A 364 -4.51 33.13 -20.44
N VAL A 365 -4.24 32.72 -19.19
CA VAL A 365 -2.95 32.12 -18.81
C VAL A 365 -2.71 30.79 -19.54
N LEU A 366 -3.78 30.00 -19.74
CA LEU A 366 -3.73 28.77 -20.53
C LEU A 366 -3.44 29.07 -22.00
N GLU A 367 -4.12 30.04 -22.61
CA GLU A 367 -3.86 30.46 -23.99
C GLU A 367 -2.42 30.95 -24.18
N GLN A 368 -1.94 31.83 -23.30
CA GLN A 368 -0.55 32.30 -23.34
C GLN A 368 0.45 31.15 -23.18
N ALA A 369 0.17 30.20 -22.28
CA ALA A 369 1.04 29.03 -22.10
C ALA A 369 0.99 28.06 -23.29
N LEU A 370 -0.11 28.02 -24.04
CA LEU A 370 -0.22 27.26 -25.28
C LEU A 370 0.62 27.90 -26.40
N GLU A 371 0.62 29.24 -26.50
CA GLU A 371 1.44 29.99 -27.44
C GLU A 371 2.95 29.91 -27.13
N LEU A 372 3.29 30.03 -25.84
CA LEU A 372 4.67 29.97 -25.36
C LEU A 372 5.25 28.55 -25.33
N GLN A 373 4.38 27.52 -25.33
CA GLN A 373 4.88 26.17 -25.45
C GLN A 373 5.60 26.07 -26.79
N PRO A 374 6.92 25.78 -26.77
CA PRO A 374 7.67 25.64 -28.00
C PRO A 374 6.89 24.65 -28.83
N HIS A 375 6.39 25.11 -29.98
CA HIS A 375 5.80 24.23 -30.96
C HIS A 375 6.91 23.23 -31.20
N SER A 376 6.78 22.05 -30.60
CA SER A 376 7.75 20.99 -30.69
C SER A 376 7.59 20.50 -32.12
N GLN A 377 8.19 21.28 -33.03
CA GLN A 377 8.00 21.24 -34.46
C GLN A 377 8.59 19.92 -34.90
N ASN A 378 7.76 18.89 -35.04
CA ASN A 378 8.08 17.64 -35.74
C ASN A 378 9.50 17.14 -35.50
N GLY A 379 10.00 17.34 -34.26
CA GLY A 379 11.34 16.99 -33.87
C GLY A 379 11.36 15.49 -33.84
N THR A 380 11.69 14.91 -35.00
CA THR A 380 12.03 13.51 -35.21
C THR A 380 12.64 13.01 -33.93
N HIS A 381 11.87 12.15 -33.25
CA HIS A 381 12.13 11.67 -31.91
C HIS A 381 13.62 11.70 -31.59
N SER A 382 14.07 12.67 -30.78
CA SER A 382 15.35 12.59 -30.07
C SER A 382 15.35 11.42 -29.06
N GLY A 383 14.38 10.51 -29.14
CA GLY A 383 14.22 9.30 -28.34
C GLY A 383 15.41 8.34 -28.43
N ASN A 384 16.32 8.55 -29.39
CA ASN A 384 17.57 7.81 -29.45
C ASN A 384 18.80 8.58 -28.94
N VAL A 385 18.69 9.87 -28.59
CA VAL A 385 19.85 10.67 -28.12
C VAL A 385 20.20 10.36 -26.66
N ASP A 386 19.22 9.90 -25.88
CA ASP A 386 19.38 9.59 -24.45
C ASP A 386 19.46 8.07 -24.15
N SER A 387 19.46 7.20 -25.17
CA SER A 387 19.70 5.77 -24.96
C SER A 387 21.12 5.55 -24.42
N ASP A 388 21.23 4.70 -23.40
CA ASP A 388 22.44 4.42 -22.62
C ASP A 388 23.04 5.60 -21.84
N ARG A 389 22.31 6.73 -21.71
CA ARG A 389 22.76 7.82 -20.86
C ARG A 389 22.63 7.46 -19.37
N GLU A 390 23.70 7.71 -18.64
CA GLU A 390 23.75 7.56 -17.18
C GLU A 390 23.30 8.84 -16.47
N TYR A 391 22.46 8.69 -15.44
CA TYR A 391 22.02 9.77 -14.57
C TYR A 391 22.36 9.46 -13.12
N ALA A 392 22.94 10.43 -12.40
CA ALA A 392 23.04 10.34 -10.95
C ALA A 392 21.68 10.69 -10.34
N VAL A 393 21.01 9.72 -9.74
CA VAL A 393 19.74 9.94 -9.06
C VAL A 393 19.94 9.90 -7.56
N TRP A 394 19.24 10.77 -6.85
CA TRP A 394 19.16 10.65 -5.41
C TRP A 394 18.35 9.41 -5.02
N PHE A 395 18.84 8.64 -4.06
CA PHE A 395 18.10 7.51 -3.50
C PHE A 395 18.50 7.28 -2.05
N SER A 396 17.60 6.68 -1.28
CA SER A 396 17.91 6.03 -0.01
C SER A 396 17.77 4.51 -0.18
N PRO A 397 18.47 3.65 0.59
CA PRO A 397 18.33 2.19 0.47
C PRO A 397 16.88 1.68 0.49
N GLY A 398 16.00 2.34 1.26
CA GLY A 398 14.56 2.02 1.28
C GLY A 398 13.80 2.36 -0.02
N GLN A 399 14.39 3.16 -0.91
CA GLN A 399 13.81 3.57 -2.20
C GLN A 399 14.20 2.61 -3.35
N TYR A 400 14.99 1.57 -3.07
CA TYR A 400 15.22 0.46 -3.99
C TYR A 400 14.13 -0.61 -3.93
N PHE A 401 13.09 -0.38 -3.15
CA PHE A 401 11.92 -1.22 -3.15
C PHE A 401 10.86 -0.63 -4.07
N PRO A 402 10.06 -1.47 -4.72
CA PRO A 402 8.83 -1.05 -5.39
C PRO A 402 7.94 -0.23 -4.45
N MET A 403 7.33 0.82 -4.97
CA MET A 403 6.27 1.55 -4.27
C MET A 403 5.05 0.67 -4.01
N GLY A 404 4.05 1.20 -3.29
CA GLY A 404 2.70 0.64 -3.38
C GLY A 404 2.22 0.67 -4.83
N GLY A 405 1.44 -0.34 -5.22
CA GLY A 405 0.90 -0.40 -6.58
C GLY A 405 -0.28 0.54 -6.73
N TRP A 406 -0.37 1.20 -7.88
CA TRP A 406 -1.61 1.85 -8.29
C TRP A 406 -2.50 0.78 -8.91
N VAL A 407 -3.61 0.45 -8.24
CA VAL A 407 -4.58 -0.52 -8.72
C VAL A 407 -5.80 0.23 -9.19
N LEU A 408 -6.23 -0.05 -10.42
CA LEU A 408 -7.42 0.50 -11.00
C LEU A 408 -8.34 -0.63 -11.42
N ARG A 409 -9.64 -0.39 -11.31
CA ARG A 409 -10.66 -1.34 -11.71
C ARG A 409 -11.52 -0.79 -12.84
N LYS A 410 -11.81 -1.66 -13.80
CA LYS A 410 -12.82 -1.44 -14.81
C LYS A 410 -13.67 -2.69 -14.98
N ASP A 411 -14.98 -2.50 -14.95
CA ASP A 411 -15.96 -3.56 -15.22
C ASP A 411 -16.22 -3.60 -16.74
N GLY A 412 -16.42 -4.79 -17.30
CA GLY A 412 -16.70 -4.98 -18.74
C GLY A 412 -15.49 -5.40 -19.59
N GLU A 413 -15.56 -5.22 -20.90
CA GLU A 413 -14.50 -5.64 -21.82
C GLU A 413 -13.37 -4.59 -21.95
N ILE A 414 -12.15 -5.09 -22.15
CA ILE A 414 -10.96 -4.28 -22.41
C ILE A 414 -10.29 -4.75 -23.69
N CYS A 415 -9.89 -3.79 -24.53
CA CYS A 415 -9.08 -4.09 -25.70
C CYS A 415 -7.60 -4.22 -25.29
N CYS A 416 -7.17 -5.45 -25.03
CA CYS A 416 -5.81 -5.75 -24.57
C CYS A 416 -4.72 -5.19 -25.49
N ASP A 417 -4.92 -5.25 -26.82
CA ASP A 417 -3.94 -4.74 -27.80
C ASP A 417 -3.77 -3.22 -27.72
N LYS A 418 -4.87 -2.48 -27.55
CA LYS A 418 -4.80 -1.03 -27.31
C LYS A 418 -4.09 -0.71 -26.01
N LEU A 419 -4.37 -1.46 -24.94
CA LEU A 419 -3.74 -1.23 -23.64
C LEU A 419 -2.24 -1.55 -23.67
N GLU A 420 -1.84 -2.60 -24.38
CA GLU A 420 -0.43 -2.95 -24.57
C GLU A 420 0.32 -1.90 -25.38
N LYS A 421 -0.30 -1.38 -26.45
CA LYS A 421 0.24 -0.27 -27.23
C LYS A 421 0.43 0.98 -26.35
N ALA A 422 -0.60 1.34 -25.57
CA ALA A 422 -0.54 2.46 -24.64
C ALA A 422 0.56 2.27 -23.58
N ALA A 423 0.74 1.05 -23.06
CA ALA A 423 1.81 0.70 -22.13
C ALA A 423 3.20 0.88 -22.76
N SER A 424 3.40 0.43 -24.00
CA SER A 424 4.65 0.62 -24.74
C SER A 424 4.96 2.11 -24.96
N GLU A 425 3.96 2.89 -25.35
CA GLU A 425 4.10 4.32 -25.61
C GLU A 425 4.41 5.12 -24.34
N VAL A 426 3.76 4.84 -23.21
CA VAL A 426 4.05 5.54 -21.94
C VAL A 426 5.47 5.22 -21.43
N ILE A 427 5.93 3.97 -21.55
CA ILE A 427 7.29 3.59 -21.14
C ILE A 427 8.34 4.26 -22.04
N SER A 428 8.09 4.29 -23.35
CA SER A 428 8.99 4.95 -24.31
C SER A 428 9.09 6.45 -24.05
N ARG A 429 7.95 7.06 -23.73
CA ARG A 429 7.79 8.49 -23.44
C ARG A 429 8.58 8.96 -22.22
N HIS A 430 8.64 8.17 -21.14
CA HIS A 430 9.28 8.58 -19.88
C HIS A 430 10.62 7.87 -19.64
N ASN A 431 11.74 8.59 -19.76
CA ASN A 431 13.09 8.04 -19.54
C ASN A 431 13.27 7.32 -18.18
N ALA A 432 12.60 7.80 -17.14
CA ALA A 432 12.64 7.19 -15.80
C ALA A 432 12.08 5.75 -15.79
N LEU A 433 11.04 5.47 -16.60
CA LEU A 433 10.44 4.14 -16.75
C LEU A 433 11.32 3.15 -17.52
N ARG A 434 12.49 3.60 -18.01
CA ARG A 434 13.51 2.77 -18.68
C ARG A 434 14.86 2.81 -17.97
N ALA A 435 14.91 3.41 -16.78
CA ALA A 435 16.15 3.64 -16.06
C ALA A 435 16.48 2.48 -15.10
N PHE A 436 17.55 1.75 -15.41
CA PHE A 436 18.01 0.62 -14.61
C PHE A 436 19.18 1.03 -13.70
N PRO A 437 19.29 0.46 -12.49
CA PRO A 437 20.46 0.64 -11.65
C PRO A 437 21.73 0.19 -12.39
N ALA A 438 22.70 1.09 -12.56
CA ALA A 438 23.99 0.78 -13.18
C ALA A 438 25.03 0.29 -12.16
N ASP A 439 24.88 0.71 -10.89
CA ASP A 439 25.82 0.42 -9.80
C ASP A 439 25.21 -0.54 -8.75
N PRO A 440 26.03 -1.35 -8.04
CA PRO A 440 25.56 -2.34 -7.07
C PRO A 440 25.06 -1.70 -5.76
N LEU A 441 23.92 -2.20 -5.24
CA LEU A 441 23.20 -1.66 -4.07
C LEU A 441 24.02 -1.50 -2.78
N ARG A 442 25.09 -2.27 -2.60
CA ARG A 442 25.90 -2.16 -1.37
C ARG A 442 26.80 -0.93 -1.36
N LEU A 443 27.34 -0.55 -2.52
CA LEU A 443 28.15 0.65 -2.68
C LEU A 443 27.32 1.90 -2.35
N LEU A 444 26.02 1.82 -2.64
CA LEU A 444 25.04 2.87 -2.48
C LEU A 444 24.81 3.29 -1.02
N SER A 445 24.60 2.34 -0.12
CA SER A 445 24.40 2.63 1.31
C SER A 445 25.62 3.34 1.89
N PHE A 446 26.82 2.92 1.49
CA PHE A 446 28.07 3.51 1.96
C PHE A 446 28.24 4.96 1.47
N ILE A 447 27.99 5.22 0.19
CA ILE A 447 28.08 6.56 -0.38
C ILE A 447 27.06 7.49 0.29
N LEU A 448 25.85 7.00 0.54
CA LEU A 448 24.82 7.77 1.23
C LEU A 448 25.25 8.16 2.65
N ASP A 449 25.71 7.20 3.46
CA ASP A 449 26.19 7.48 4.82
C ASP A 449 27.33 8.51 4.80
N THR A 450 28.24 8.39 3.83
CA THR A 450 29.34 9.35 3.63
C THR A 450 28.84 10.73 3.25
N ALA A 451 27.83 10.83 2.39
CA ALA A 451 27.24 12.09 1.95
C ALA A 451 26.47 12.80 3.09
N VAL A 452 25.77 12.03 3.93
CA VAL A 452 25.12 12.56 5.14
C VAL A 452 26.14 13.09 6.15
N LEU A 453 27.26 12.37 6.36
CA LEU A 453 28.35 12.88 7.20
C LEU A 453 28.96 14.15 6.59
N PHE A 454 29.12 14.17 5.26
CA PHE A 454 29.64 15.33 4.56
C PHE A 454 28.76 16.57 4.72
N THR A 455 27.42 16.45 4.66
CA THR A 455 26.54 17.62 4.88
C THR A 455 26.64 18.17 6.29
N LEU A 456 26.81 17.32 7.31
CA LEU A 456 27.04 17.77 8.68
C LEU A 456 28.36 18.55 8.80
N VAL A 457 29.42 18.06 8.17
CA VAL A 457 30.76 18.67 8.25
C VAL A 457 30.90 19.88 7.31
N SER A 458 30.09 19.97 6.25
CA SER A 458 30.15 21.03 5.23
C SER A 458 30.08 22.45 5.81
N ARG A 459 29.26 22.67 6.86
CA ARG A 459 29.15 23.95 7.57
C ARG A 459 30.44 24.36 8.27
N LEU A 460 31.20 23.38 8.79
CA LEU A 460 32.51 23.62 9.38
C LEU A 460 33.53 23.91 8.27
N LEU A 461 33.40 23.25 7.12
CA LEU A 461 34.29 23.42 5.98
C LEU A 461 34.12 24.77 5.26
N ASP A 462 33.04 25.50 5.45
CA ASP A 462 32.83 26.80 4.79
C ASP A 462 33.59 27.96 5.45
N ARG A 463 34.11 27.76 6.66
CA ARG A 463 34.72 28.83 7.48
C ARG A 463 36.01 29.41 6.89
N ASN A 464 36.79 28.63 6.12
CA ASN A 464 38.08 29.06 5.56
C ASN A 464 38.20 28.67 4.05
N PRO A 465 38.86 29.48 3.21
CA PRO A 465 39.17 29.12 1.81
C PRO A 465 39.75 27.71 1.59
N VAL A 466 40.68 27.25 2.45
CA VAL A 466 41.29 25.91 2.33
C VAL A 466 40.24 24.82 2.54
N THR A 467 39.40 24.98 3.55
CA THR A 467 38.36 24.01 3.86
C THR A 467 37.23 24.02 2.82
N ARG A 468 36.99 25.15 2.14
CA ARG A 468 36.11 25.19 0.96
C ARG A 468 36.66 24.40 -0.21
N TRP A 469 37.97 24.45 -0.45
CA TRP A 469 38.60 23.63 -1.49
C TRP A 469 38.51 22.13 -1.16
N ILE A 470 38.70 21.76 0.12
CA ILE A 470 38.48 20.38 0.60
C ILE A 470 37.02 19.97 0.33
N ARG A 471 36.06 20.83 0.68
CA ARG A 471 34.64 20.58 0.42
C ARG A 471 34.36 20.39 -1.07
N GLN A 472 34.87 21.25 -1.93
CA GLN A 472 34.70 21.12 -3.39
C GLN A 472 35.29 19.81 -3.90
N SER A 473 36.44 19.40 -3.38
CA SER A 473 37.08 18.12 -3.72
C SER A 473 36.23 16.92 -3.28
N ILE A 474 35.64 16.98 -2.08
CA ILE A 474 34.72 15.94 -1.58
C ILE A 474 33.42 15.93 -2.40
N SER A 475 32.81 17.08 -2.68
CA SER A 475 31.62 17.18 -3.53
C SER A 475 31.90 16.58 -4.91
N TRP A 476 33.01 16.96 -5.54
CA TRP A 476 33.43 16.41 -6.82
C TRP A 476 33.62 14.89 -6.79
N ALA A 477 34.26 14.37 -5.73
CA ALA A 477 34.42 12.93 -5.55
C ALA A 477 33.06 12.23 -5.35
N LEU A 478 32.16 12.79 -4.54
CA LEU A 478 30.80 12.29 -4.33
C LEU A 478 29.99 12.28 -5.62
N LYS A 479 30.02 13.36 -6.42
CA LYS A 479 29.34 13.43 -7.73
C LYS A 479 29.85 12.39 -8.72
N SER A 480 31.17 12.17 -8.71
CA SER A 480 31.83 11.23 -9.63
C SER A 480 31.60 9.77 -9.24
N SER A 481 31.49 9.49 -7.94
CA SER A 481 31.21 8.16 -7.40
C SER A 481 29.71 7.88 -7.21
N TRP A 482 28.85 8.89 -7.32
CA TRP A 482 27.43 8.76 -7.06
C TRP A 482 26.81 7.70 -7.96
N ALA A 483 25.87 6.96 -7.37
CA ALA A 483 25.11 5.92 -8.03
C ALA A 483 24.44 6.41 -9.30
N ARG A 484 24.56 5.61 -10.35
CA ARG A 484 23.97 5.89 -11.64
C ARG A 484 22.81 4.95 -11.93
N VAL A 485 21.82 5.49 -12.64
CA VAL A 485 20.86 4.73 -13.42
C VAL A 485 21.16 4.93 -14.90
N VAL A 486 21.03 3.88 -15.69
CA VAL A 486 21.21 3.92 -17.15
C VAL A 486 19.85 3.80 -17.82
N VAL A 487 19.54 4.75 -18.71
CA VAL A 487 18.29 4.70 -19.49
C VAL A 487 18.49 3.77 -20.67
N ARG A 488 17.74 2.67 -20.74
CA ARG A 488 17.81 1.71 -21.84
C ARG A 488 16.88 2.09 -22.98
N ALA A 489 17.25 1.76 -24.21
CA ALA A 489 16.35 1.89 -25.36
C ALA A 489 15.12 0.95 -25.19
N PRO A 490 13.91 1.35 -25.62
CA PRO A 490 12.72 0.51 -25.51
C PRO A 490 12.90 -0.87 -26.15
N GLU A 491 13.60 -0.96 -27.28
CA GLU A 491 13.84 -2.19 -28.03
C GLU A 491 14.72 -3.17 -27.23
N ALA A 492 15.60 -2.66 -26.36
CA ALA A 492 16.41 -3.49 -25.48
C ALA A 492 15.62 -4.09 -24.32
N LEU A 493 14.42 -3.55 -24.03
CA LEU A 493 13.55 -4.00 -22.94
C LEU A 493 12.40 -4.86 -23.45
N TYR A 494 11.79 -4.47 -24.57
CA TYR A 494 10.56 -5.02 -25.12
C TYR A 494 10.69 -5.46 -26.59
N GLY A 495 11.91 -5.67 -27.07
CA GLY A 495 12.17 -6.19 -28.41
C GLY A 495 11.59 -7.61 -28.62
N PRO A 496 11.56 -8.11 -29.87
CA PRO A 496 11.03 -9.44 -30.19
C PRO A 496 11.67 -10.54 -29.32
N GLY A 497 10.84 -11.30 -28.61
CA GLY A 497 11.28 -12.37 -27.72
C GLY A 497 11.63 -11.94 -26.28
N LEU A 498 11.55 -10.65 -25.96
CA LEU A 498 11.65 -10.14 -24.60
C LEU A 498 10.27 -10.05 -23.92
N GLN A 499 10.28 -9.69 -22.64
CA GLN A 499 9.05 -9.48 -21.86
C GLN A 499 8.18 -8.42 -22.54
N ARG A 500 6.86 -8.62 -22.56
CA ARG A 500 5.90 -7.63 -23.08
C ARG A 500 5.74 -6.47 -22.08
N PRO A 501 5.45 -5.24 -22.55
CA PRO A 501 5.24 -4.09 -21.67
C PRO A 501 3.99 -4.22 -20.80
N LEU A 502 3.01 -5.02 -21.24
CA LEU A 502 1.81 -5.37 -20.48
C LEU A 502 1.79 -6.88 -20.19
N VAL A 503 1.71 -7.25 -18.91
CA VAL A 503 1.51 -8.64 -18.49
C VAL A 503 0.02 -8.91 -18.31
N GLN A 504 -0.53 -9.91 -19.01
CA GLN A 504 -1.93 -10.29 -18.89
C GLN A 504 -2.06 -11.55 -18.03
N ILE A 505 -2.98 -11.55 -17.08
CA ILE A 505 -3.21 -12.66 -16.14
C ILE A 505 -4.72 -12.89 -16.04
N SER A 506 -5.18 -14.09 -16.33
CA SER A 506 -6.58 -14.47 -16.14
C SER A 506 -6.72 -15.33 -14.89
N VAL A 507 -7.71 -15.02 -14.05
CA VAL A 507 -8.02 -15.74 -12.81
C VAL A 507 -9.53 -15.95 -12.69
N THR A 508 -9.96 -16.93 -11.91
CA THR A 508 -11.38 -17.27 -11.72
C THR A 508 -11.97 -16.80 -10.39
N ASP A 509 -11.11 -16.40 -9.45
CA ASP A 509 -11.51 -15.93 -8.13
C ASP A 509 -10.71 -14.71 -7.68
N GLN A 510 -11.30 -13.94 -6.76
CA GLN A 510 -10.72 -12.68 -6.30
C GLN A 510 -9.50 -12.90 -5.41
N GLN A 511 -9.41 -14.03 -4.69
CA GLN A 511 -8.25 -14.31 -3.86
C GLN A 511 -6.99 -14.52 -4.70
N ALA A 512 -7.10 -15.20 -5.84
CA ALA A 512 -6.04 -15.31 -6.83
C ALA A 512 -5.69 -13.92 -7.42
N ALA A 513 -6.70 -13.10 -7.75
CA ALA A 513 -6.47 -11.73 -8.21
C ALA A 513 -5.67 -10.91 -7.18
N GLU A 514 -6.10 -10.89 -5.92
CA GLU A 514 -5.42 -10.23 -4.80
C GLU A 514 -3.99 -10.77 -4.60
N HIS A 515 -3.79 -12.08 -4.72
CA HIS A 515 -2.47 -12.70 -4.66
C HIS A 515 -1.55 -12.15 -5.76
N HIS A 516 -2.03 -12.13 -7.02
CA HIS A 516 -1.25 -11.59 -8.13
C HIS A 516 -0.97 -10.09 -7.96
N LEU A 517 -1.95 -9.28 -7.55
CA LEU A 517 -1.77 -7.85 -7.27
C LEU A 517 -0.62 -7.61 -6.28
N LYS A 518 -0.52 -8.42 -5.22
CA LYS A 518 0.57 -8.35 -4.23
C LYS A 518 1.90 -8.91 -4.77
N HIS A 519 1.85 -10.06 -5.44
CA HIS A 519 3.04 -10.76 -5.90
C HIS A 519 3.77 -10.01 -7.02
N ARG A 520 3.06 -9.28 -7.90
CA ARG A 520 3.67 -8.42 -8.93
C ARG A 520 4.69 -7.43 -8.35
N ARG A 521 4.42 -6.90 -7.16
CA ARG A 521 5.38 -6.04 -6.43
C ARG A 521 6.69 -6.77 -6.15
N GLN A 522 6.64 -8.03 -5.72
CA GLN A 522 7.84 -8.82 -5.47
C GLN A 522 8.60 -9.12 -6.77
N ILE A 523 7.89 -9.42 -7.85
CA ILE A 523 8.48 -9.64 -9.18
C ILE A 523 9.24 -8.40 -9.64
N LEU A 524 8.70 -7.19 -9.45
CA LEU A 524 9.42 -5.96 -9.79
C LEU A 524 10.77 -5.86 -9.04
N SER A 525 10.76 -6.18 -7.74
CA SER A 525 11.98 -6.19 -6.92
C SER A 525 13.00 -7.25 -7.35
N GLN A 526 12.54 -8.40 -7.84
CA GLN A 526 13.41 -9.51 -8.26
C GLN A 526 14.01 -9.29 -9.64
N THR A 527 13.20 -8.77 -10.57
CA THR A 527 13.61 -8.48 -11.95
C THR A 527 14.49 -7.24 -12.04
N GLY A 528 14.35 -6.30 -11.10
CA GLY A 528 15.03 -5.01 -11.16
C GLY A 528 14.51 -4.11 -12.28
N SER A 529 13.38 -4.46 -12.91
CA SER A 529 12.69 -3.58 -13.86
C SER A 529 12.28 -2.28 -13.16
N PRO A 530 12.35 -1.12 -13.82
CA PRO A 530 11.90 0.16 -13.26
C PRO A 530 10.38 0.22 -13.08
N VAL A 531 9.61 -0.48 -13.90
CA VAL A 531 8.14 -0.47 -13.91
C VAL A 531 7.58 -1.85 -14.25
N ASP A 532 6.39 -2.14 -13.71
CA ASP A 532 5.59 -3.31 -14.04
C ASP A 532 4.13 -2.90 -14.24
N ILE A 533 3.58 -3.21 -15.42
CA ILE A 533 2.20 -2.93 -15.79
C ILE A 533 1.54 -4.28 -16.08
N ALA A 534 0.51 -4.62 -15.32
CA ALA A 534 -0.24 -5.87 -15.51
C ALA A 534 -1.74 -5.63 -15.56
N LEU A 535 -2.41 -6.38 -16.43
CA LEU A 535 -3.86 -6.49 -16.52
C LEU A 535 -4.27 -7.86 -15.95
N ILE A 536 -4.97 -7.85 -14.82
CA ILE A 536 -5.53 -9.05 -14.19
C ILE A 536 -7.02 -9.10 -14.51
N GLN A 537 -7.47 -10.14 -15.20
CA GLN A 537 -8.85 -10.35 -15.59
C GLN A 537 -9.47 -11.44 -14.71
N LEU A 538 -10.40 -11.04 -13.84
CA LEU A 538 -11.16 -11.95 -12.98
C LEU A 538 -12.45 -12.38 -13.69
N HIS A 539 -12.50 -13.65 -14.10
CA HIS A 539 -13.64 -14.30 -14.74
C HIS A 539 -14.58 -14.91 -13.69
N ALA A 540 -15.38 -14.07 -13.05
CA ALA A 540 -16.26 -14.45 -11.97
C ALA A 540 -17.58 -15.07 -12.46
N ARG A 541 -17.99 -16.19 -11.85
CA ARG A 541 -19.33 -16.77 -11.99
C ARG A 541 -20.19 -16.31 -10.82
N LEU A 542 -21.02 -15.30 -11.04
CA LEU A 542 -21.84 -14.70 -9.98
C LEU A 542 -23.32 -15.05 -10.09
N GLU A 543 -23.83 -15.23 -11.30
CA GLU A 543 -25.25 -15.50 -11.53
C GLU A 543 -25.67 -16.86 -10.93
N GLY A 544 -26.93 -16.99 -10.54
CA GLY A 544 -27.50 -18.22 -9.98
C GLY A 544 -27.84 -18.16 -8.48
N LEU A 545 -28.17 -19.32 -7.93
CA LEU A 545 -28.62 -19.48 -6.55
C LEU A 545 -27.44 -19.64 -5.59
N TRP A 546 -27.43 -18.84 -4.53
CA TRP A 546 -26.44 -18.87 -3.46
C TRP A 546 -27.11 -19.17 -2.13
N VAL A 547 -26.48 -20.03 -1.33
CA VAL A 547 -27.00 -20.44 -0.03
C VAL A 547 -26.01 -20.00 1.05
N TYR A 548 -26.48 -19.32 2.10
CA TYR A 548 -25.63 -18.74 3.13
C TYR A 548 -25.99 -19.19 4.56
N GLY A 549 -25.00 -19.12 5.45
CA GLY A 549 -25.10 -19.50 6.87
C GLY A 549 -24.06 -20.55 7.28
N ALA A 550 -23.90 -20.77 8.59
CA ALA A 550 -22.82 -21.59 9.17
C ALA A 550 -22.72 -23.01 8.56
N ASN A 551 -23.83 -23.56 8.07
CA ASN A 551 -23.92 -24.83 7.33
C ASN A 551 -24.78 -24.71 6.05
N GLY A 552 -24.90 -23.53 5.44
CA GLY A 552 -25.79 -23.33 4.28
C GLY A 552 -27.29 -23.46 4.59
N GLY A 553 -27.73 -23.08 5.80
CA GLY A 553 -29.12 -23.25 6.24
C GLY A 553 -29.80 -22.00 6.81
N MET A 554 -29.17 -20.82 6.76
CA MET A 554 -29.80 -19.60 7.26
C MET A 554 -30.70 -18.93 6.22
N GLY A 555 -30.38 -19.10 4.94
CA GLY A 555 -31.16 -18.56 3.84
C GLY A 555 -30.48 -18.77 2.50
N ASP A 556 -31.16 -18.34 1.46
CA ASP A 556 -30.75 -18.31 0.08
C ASP A 556 -31.01 -16.92 -0.53
N PHE A 557 -30.21 -16.57 -1.54
CA PHE A 557 -30.45 -15.44 -2.41
C PHE A 557 -30.07 -15.83 -3.84
N CYS A 558 -30.66 -15.15 -4.82
CA CYS A 558 -30.32 -15.34 -6.22
C CYS A 558 -29.60 -14.09 -6.74
N ILE A 559 -28.57 -14.28 -7.56
CA ILE A 559 -27.99 -13.20 -8.36
C ILE A 559 -28.44 -13.41 -9.81
N LEU A 560 -29.14 -12.42 -10.34
CA LEU A 560 -29.74 -12.45 -11.68
C LEU A 560 -29.07 -11.41 -12.58
N ALA A 561 -28.93 -11.73 -13.86
CA ALA A 561 -28.69 -10.73 -14.88
C ALA A 561 -29.99 -10.00 -15.22
N SER A 562 -30.02 -8.68 -15.06
CA SER A 562 -31.08 -7.83 -15.59
C SER A 562 -31.02 -7.78 -17.12
N LYS A 563 -32.10 -7.31 -17.75
CA LYS A 563 -32.09 -6.99 -19.18
C LYS A 563 -30.94 -6.01 -19.47
N LYS A 564 -30.30 -6.16 -20.63
CA LYS A 564 -29.21 -5.28 -21.06
C LYS A 564 -29.66 -3.82 -20.94
N ASN A 565 -28.85 -3.02 -20.26
CA ASN A 565 -29.02 -1.58 -20.23
C ASN A 565 -28.76 -0.98 -21.62
N SER A 566 -28.91 0.34 -21.75
CA SER A 566 -28.63 1.07 -23.01
C SER A 566 -27.19 0.91 -23.51
N LEU A 567 -26.25 0.56 -22.62
CA LEU A 567 -24.84 0.29 -22.94
C LEU A 567 -24.60 -1.17 -23.38
N GLY A 568 -25.64 -2.00 -23.40
CA GLY A 568 -25.55 -3.41 -23.78
C GLY A 568 -25.01 -4.32 -22.67
N GLU A 569 -24.71 -3.78 -21.50
CA GLU A 569 -24.25 -4.52 -20.33
C GLU A 569 -25.46 -4.97 -19.51
N SER A 570 -25.52 -6.25 -19.15
CA SER A 570 -26.55 -6.73 -18.23
C SER A 570 -26.20 -6.29 -16.82
N GLU A 571 -27.12 -5.64 -16.11
CA GLU A 571 -26.92 -5.32 -14.70
C GLU A 571 -27.02 -6.59 -13.85
N LEU A 572 -26.44 -6.59 -12.65
CA LEU A 572 -26.60 -7.69 -11.70
C LEU A 572 -27.58 -7.29 -10.61
N LEU A 573 -28.58 -8.13 -10.36
CA LEU A 573 -29.59 -7.94 -9.31
C LEU A 573 -29.43 -9.06 -8.29
N LEU A 574 -29.29 -8.70 -7.02
CA LEU A 574 -29.37 -9.63 -5.91
C LEU A 574 -30.79 -9.64 -5.36
N VAL A 575 -31.38 -10.83 -5.18
CA VAL A 575 -32.70 -11.02 -4.59
C VAL A 575 -32.58 -11.99 -3.42
N ASP A 576 -32.73 -11.47 -2.20
CA ASP A 576 -32.78 -12.28 -0.98
C ASP A 576 -34.24 -12.70 -0.72
N ARG A 577 -34.52 -13.98 -0.96
CA ARG A 577 -35.87 -14.56 -0.86
C ARG A 577 -36.38 -14.58 0.57
N ASN A 578 -35.48 -14.78 1.53
CA ASN A 578 -35.86 -14.92 2.94
C ASN A 578 -36.17 -13.57 3.56
N ARG A 579 -35.42 -12.54 3.15
CA ARG A 579 -35.62 -11.17 3.63
C ARG A 579 -36.61 -10.37 2.79
N LYS A 580 -36.96 -10.86 1.59
CA LYS A 580 -37.75 -10.12 0.59
C LYS A 580 -37.11 -8.77 0.26
N GLU A 581 -35.79 -8.77 0.17
CA GLU A 581 -35.00 -7.59 -0.18
C GLU A 581 -34.36 -7.81 -1.55
N ALA A 582 -34.24 -6.75 -2.34
CA ALA A 582 -33.50 -6.78 -3.59
C ALA A 582 -32.50 -5.63 -3.64
N ALA A 583 -31.38 -5.82 -4.34
CA ALA A 583 -30.37 -4.81 -4.54
C ALA A 583 -29.80 -4.87 -5.96
N ARG A 584 -29.64 -3.71 -6.59
CA ARG A 584 -28.77 -3.55 -7.76
C ARG A 584 -27.32 -3.66 -7.29
N LEU A 585 -26.58 -4.60 -7.87
CA LEU A 585 -25.18 -4.82 -7.55
C LEU A 585 -24.29 -3.94 -8.43
N CYS A 586 -23.55 -3.05 -7.79
CA CYS A 586 -22.68 -2.06 -8.40
C CYS A 586 -21.21 -2.35 -8.07
N GLY A 587 -20.30 -2.09 -9.01
CA GLY A 587 -18.86 -2.02 -8.78
C GLY A 587 -18.38 -0.57 -8.55
N PRO A 588 -17.10 -0.35 -8.20
CA PRO A 588 -16.51 0.98 -7.94
C PRO A 588 -16.56 1.97 -9.10
N THR A 589 -16.91 1.52 -10.31
CA THR A 589 -17.08 2.36 -11.49
C THR A 589 -18.49 2.94 -11.61
N ASP A 590 -19.46 2.41 -10.86
CA ASP A 590 -20.86 2.84 -10.86
C ASP A 590 -21.11 3.85 -9.72
N SER A 591 -21.91 4.88 -9.98
CA SER A 591 -22.21 5.94 -8.99
C SER A 591 -23.00 5.43 -7.77
N GLY A 592 -23.67 4.28 -7.89
CA GLY A 592 -24.34 3.59 -6.80
C GLY A 592 -23.40 2.76 -5.91
N TRP A 593 -22.09 2.75 -6.19
CA TRP A 593 -21.10 2.09 -5.35
C TRP A 593 -21.17 2.58 -3.90
N ILE A 594 -21.29 1.64 -2.96
CA ILE A 594 -21.19 1.93 -1.54
C ILE A 594 -19.87 1.35 -1.05
N PRO A 595 -18.94 2.18 -0.58
CA PRO A 595 -17.64 1.72 -0.09
C PRO A 595 -17.82 0.69 1.03
N PRO A 596 -17.09 -0.44 0.98
CA PRO A 596 -17.11 -1.40 2.07
C PRO A 596 -16.42 -0.81 3.30
N PRO A 597 -16.73 -1.31 4.51
CA PRO A 597 -15.96 -0.91 5.68
C PRO A 597 -14.51 -1.41 5.54
N TYR A 598 -13.58 -0.68 6.16
CA TYR A 598 -12.14 -0.90 5.99
C TYR A 598 -11.74 -2.36 6.24
N GLY A 599 -10.94 -2.92 5.33
CA GLY A 599 -10.46 -4.30 5.41
C GLY A 599 -11.42 -5.36 4.86
N PHE A 600 -12.53 -4.98 4.23
CA PHE A 600 -13.35 -5.89 3.42
C PHE A 600 -13.23 -5.53 1.93
N PRO A 601 -12.45 -6.30 1.14
CA PRO A 601 -12.23 -5.98 -0.27
C PRO A 601 -13.45 -6.42 -1.10
N ALA A 602 -14.50 -5.60 -1.11
CA ALA A 602 -15.73 -5.92 -1.84
C ALA A 602 -15.51 -5.92 -3.36
N LEU A 603 -16.01 -6.96 -4.03
CA LEU A 603 -16.16 -7.01 -5.47
C LEU A 603 -17.40 -6.24 -5.92
N LEU A 604 -18.51 -6.39 -5.22
CA LEU A 604 -19.77 -5.71 -5.54
C LEU A 604 -20.40 -5.17 -4.25
N SER A 605 -21.19 -4.11 -4.38
CA SER A 605 -22.02 -3.58 -3.30
C SER A 605 -23.43 -3.32 -3.82
N GLY A 606 -24.41 -3.30 -2.93
CA GLY A 606 -25.79 -2.96 -3.31
C GLY A 606 -26.56 -2.40 -2.14
N ARG A 607 -27.42 -1.42 -2.42
CA ARG A 607 -28.42 -0.95 -1.45
C ARG A 607 -29.63 -1.85 -1.54
N LEU A 608 -30.05 -2.40 -0.41
CA LEU A 608 -31.20 -3.27 -0.28
C LEU A 608 -32.44 -2.41 -0.16
N HIS A 609 -33.36 -2.58 -1.11
CA HIS A 609 -34.66 -1.95 -1.09
C HIS A 609 -35.59 -2.79 -0.20
N PRO A 610 -36.15 -2.21 0.88
CA PRO A 610 -37.15 -2.91 1.68
C PRO A 610 -38.42 -3.09 0.85
N ALA A 611 -39.15 -4.19 1.09
CA ALA A 611 -40.44 -4.44 0.44
C ALA A 611 -41.55 -3.46 0.87
N GLU A 612 -41.36 -2.74 1.98
CA GLU A 612 -42.32 -1.78 2.52
C GLU A 612 -41.83 -0.35 2.28
N ALA A 613 -42.63 0.43 1.53
CA ALA A 613 -42.38 1.86 1.29
C ALA A 613 -42.39 2.63 2.62
N GLY A 614 -41.35 3.43 2.88
CA GLY A 614 -41.23 4.31 4.07
C GLY A 614 -40.22 3.89 5.13
N CYS A 615 -39.45 2.81 4.94
CA CYS A 615 -38.30 2.49 5.78
C CYS A 615 -37.05 3.25 5.30
N ASP A 616 -36.83 4.44 5.83
CA ASP A 616 -35.70 5.30 5.48
C ASP A 616 -34.38 4.69 5.95
N GLY A 617 -33.62 4.15 5.00
CA GLY A 617 -32.31 3.55 5.24
C GLY A 617 -32.29 2.06 4.94
N GLY A 618 -32.60 1.71 3.69
CA GLY A 618 -32.37 0.37 3.15
C GLY A 618 -30.99 -0.17 3.52
N GLY A 619 -30.93 -1.47 3.80
CA GLY A 619 -29.69 -2.14 4.17
C GLY A 619 -28.61 -2.02 3.08
N VAL A 620 -27.38 -2.39 3.41
CA VAL A 620 -26.29 -2.46 2.44
C VAL A 620 -25.71 -3.86 2.47
N ILE A 621 -25.46 -4.40 1.29
CA ILE A 621 -24.74 -5.66 1.10
C ILE A 621 -23.44 -5.40 0.35
N TRP A 622 -22.39 -6.11 0.74
CA TRP A 622 -21.10 -6.18 0.04
C TRP A 622 -20.73 -7.63 -0.20
N LEU A 623 -20.30 -7.93 -1.41
CA LEU A 623 -19.97 -9.28 -1.86
C LEU A 623 -18.49 -9.35 -2.21
N ARG A 624 -17.81 -10.42 -1.78
CA ARG A 624 -16.42 -10.74 -2.13
C ARG A 624 -16.34 -12.17 -2.64
N LEU A 625 -15.70 -12.40 -3.79
CA LEU A 625 -15.58 -13.73 -4.38
C LEU A 625 -14.31 -14.45 -3.92
N LYS A 626 -14.40 -15.17 -2.79
CA LYS A 626 -13.26 -15.88 -2.19
C LYS A 626 -12.70 -16.96 -3.10
N ALA A 627 -13.59 -17.75 -3.69
CA ALA A 627 -13.30 -18.79 -4.66
C ALA A 627 -14.44 -18.81 -5.69
N SER A 628 -14.28 -19.52 -6.80
CA SER A 628 -15.26 -19.53 -7.91
C SER A 628 -16.71 -19.81 -7.48
N ASN A 629 -16.90 -20.59 -6.42
CA ASN A 629 -18.23 -20.97 -5.88
C ASN A 629 -18.43 -20.53 -4.42
N HIS A 630 -17.66 -19.56 -3.91
CA HIS A 630 -17.67 -19.14 -2.51
C HIS A 630 -17.65 -17.62 -2.40
N LEU A 631 -18.73 -17.05 -1.88
CA LEU A 631 -18.86 -15.63 -1.57
C LEU A 631 -18.71 -15.37 -0.07
N ALA A 632 -17.91 -14.38 0.27
CA ALA A 632 -18.03 -13.69 1.56
C ALA A 632 -19.06 -12.57 1.40
N ILE A 633 -19.99 -12.47 2.35
CA ILE A 633 -21.02 -11.45 2.35
C ILE A 633 -20.86 -10.63 3.61
N LEU A 634 -20.83 -9.31 3.44
CA LEU A 634 -21.01 -8.38 4.54
C LEU A 634 -22.36 -7.71 4.35
N TRP A 635 -23.20 -7.76 5.38
CA TRP A 635 -24.55 -7.19 5.36
C TRP A 635 -24.74 -6.26 6.53
N ARG A 636 -25.33 -5.10 6.27
CA ARG A 636 -25.63 -4.10 7.29
C ARG A 636 -27.08 -3.65 7.13
N LYS A 637 -27.90 -3.85 8.18
CA LYS A 637 -29.34 -3.54 8.16
C LYS A 637 -29.64 -2.04 7.95
N SER A 638 -28.85 -1.17 8.58
CA SER A 638 -29.00 0.29 8.53
C SER A 638 -27.64 0.95 8.67
N ALA A 639 -27.49 2.24 8.35
CA ALA A 639 -26.20 2.93 8.44
C ALA A 639 -25.52 2.84 9.83
N SER A 640 -26.31 2.78 10.91
CA SER A 640 -25.85 2.67 12.30
C SER A 640 -25.60 1.24 12.76
N ALA A 641 -26.14 0.22 12.09
CA ALA A 641 -25.99 -1.16 12.50
C ALA A 641 -24.56 -1.68 12.26
N LYS A 642 -24.06 -2.51 13.19
CA LYS A 642 -22.81 -3.24 12.99
C LYS A 642 -22.97 -4.20 11.78
N PRO A 643 -22.04 -4.18 10.81
CA PRO A 643 -22.06 -5.15 9.72
C PRO A 643 -21.97 -6.58 10.24
N ARG A 644 -22.77 -7.49 9.66
CA ARG A 644 -22.75 -8.93 9.90
C ARG A 644 -22.12 -9.64 8.73
N ARG A 645 -21.28 -10.62 9.03
CA ARG A 645 -20.56 -11.41 8.04
C ARG A 645 -21.22 -12.77 7.84
N TYR A 646 -21.36 -13.19 6.59
CA TYR A 646 -21.86 -14.50 6.20
C TYR A 646 -20.94 -15.09 5.14
N GLU A 647 -20.92 -16.42 5.06
CA GLU A 647 -20.37 -17.15 3.91
C GLU A 647 -21.53 -17.70 3.10
N ALA A 648 -21.41 -17.64 1.77
CA ALA A 648 -22.38 -18.20 0.85
C ALA A 648 -21.69 -19.08 -0.19
N PHE A 649 -22.38 -20.15 -0.57
CA PHE A 649 -21.89 -21.14 -1.53
C PHE A 649 -22.82 -21.20 -2.72
N HIS A 650 -22.22 -21.26 -3.91
CA HIS A 650 -22.95 -21.32 -5.17
C HIS A 650 -23.54 -22.72 -5.36
N MET A 651 -24.81 -22.78 -5.73
CA MET A 651 -25.47 -24.03 -6.07
C MET A 651 -25.20 -24.40 -7.52
N PRO A 652 -24.88 -25.67 -7.83
CA PRO A 652 -24.69 -26.12 -9.21
C PRO A 652 -25.92 -25.82 -10.06
N GLY A 653 -25.69 -25.31 -11.27
CA GLY A 653 -26.73 -24.99 -12.25
C GLY A 653 -26.18 -25.10 -13.67
N GLU A 654 -27.00 -24.74 -14.67
CA GLU A 654 -26.60 -24.67 -16.08
C GLU A 654 -25.37 -23.75 -16.28
N GLU A 655 -24.73 -23.80 -17.45
CA GLU A 655 -23.54 -22.98 -17.74
C GLU A 655 -23.84 -21.48 -17.58
N LEU A 656 -23.42 -20.92 -16.43
CA LEU A 656 -23.64 -19.53 -16.10
C LEU A 656 -22.65 -18.62 -16.81
N ARG A 657 -23.12 -17.41 -17.12
CA ARG A 657 -22.30 -16.39 -17.78
C ARG A 657 -21.18 -15.92 -16.85
N HIS A 658 -19.98 -15.88 -17.40
CA HIS A 658 -18.85 -15.25 -16.73
C HIS A 658 -18.96 -13.73 -16.84
N ARG A 659 -18.74 -13.05 -15.71
CA ARG A 659 -18.49 -11.62 -15.66
C ARG A 659 -16.99 -11.39 -15.55
N VAL A 660 -16.48 -10.45 -16.33
CA VAL A 660 -15.06 -10.09 -16.31
C VAL A 660 -14.89 -8.79 -15.54
N PHE A 661 -14.11 -8.86 -14.47
CA PHE A 661 -13.66 -7.71 -13.71
C PHE A 661 -12.17 -7.50 -14.00
N ASN A 662 -11.80 -6.31 -14.44
CA ASN A 662 -10.42 -6.05 -14.84
C ASN A 662 -9.73 -5.19 -13.81
N TYR A 663 -8.54 -5.63 -13.38
CA TYR A 663 -7.66 -4.89 -12.51
C TYR A 663 -6.40 -4.52 -13.29
N LEU A 664 -6.22 -3.22 -13.56
CA LEU A 664 -4.97 -2.69 -14.06
C LEU A 664 -4.09 -2.34 -12.85
N VAL A 665 -2.95 -2.99 -12.74
CA VAL A 665 -1.97 -2.72 -11.69
C VAL A 665 -0.69 -2.15 -12.30
N VAL A 666 -0.24 -1.05 -11.72
CA VAL A 666 1.00 -0.38 -12.11
C VAL A 666 1.88 -0.25 -10.87
N HIS A 667 3.03 -0.94 -10.89
CA HIS A 667 4.08 -0.80 -9.89
C HIS A 667 5.28 -0.08 -10.51
N ALA A 668 5.93 0.77 -9.74
CA ALA A 668 7.18 1.40 -10.14
C ALA A 668 8.21 1.32 -9.01
N MET A 669 9.48 1.26 -9.37
CA MET A 669 10.57 1.33 -8.42
C MET A 669 10.59 2.72 -7.78
N HIS A 670 10.71 2.78 -6.46
CA HIS A 670 10.62 4.06 -5.75
C HIS A 670 11.79 5.01 -6.10
N ILE A 671 12.90 4.51 -6.67
CA ILE A 671 14.02 5.33 -7.16
C ILE A 671 13.70 6.14 -8.41
N ILE A 672 12.72 5.71 -9.23
CA ILE A 672 12.36 6.36 -10.51
C ILE A 672 10.99 7.02 -10.48
N ALA A 673 10.22 6.85 -9.41
CA ALA A 673 8.87 7.41 -9.26
C ALA A 673 8.53 7.69 -7.79
N ASP A 674 7.56 8.57 -7.58
CA ASP A 674 6.90 8.82 -6.30
C ASP A 674 5.37 8.77 -6.47
N GLY A 675 4.60 8.95 -5.39
CA GLY A 675 3.13 8.93 -5.47
C GLY A 675 2.53 9.93 -6.47
N GLN A 676 3.18 11.09 -6.65
CA GLN A 676 2.75 12.12 -7.62
C GLN A 676 3.16 11.80 -9.06
N SER A 677 3.92 10.73 -9.29
CA SER A 677 4.17 10.19 -10.64
C SER A 677 2.96 9.44 -11.19
N TYR A 678 1.90 9.24 -10.39
CA TYR A 678 0.65 8.60 -10.82
C TYR A 678 0.12 9.18 -12.14
N GLU A 679 -0.06 10.49 -12.24
CA GLU A 679 -0.60 11.11 -13.45
C GLU A 679 0.29 10.93 -14.67
N ALA A 680 1.60 11.07 -14.48
CA ALA A 680 2.58 10.91 -15.57
C ALA A 680 2.63 9.46 -16.09
N ILE A 681 2.29 8.47 -15.27
CA ILE A 681 2.34 7.06 -15.63
C ILE A 681 0.94 6.55 -15.98
N VAL A 682 0.05 6.49 -15.00
CA VAL A 682 -1.31 5.96 -15.14
C VAL A 682 -2.19 6.90 -15.94
N GLY A 683 -2.10 8.21 -15.69
CA GLY A 683 -2.88 9.20 -16.42
C GLY A 683 -2.54 9.24 -17.92
N ASP A 684 -1.25 9.26 -18.26
CA ASP A 684 -0.78 9.16 -19.64
C ASP A 684 -1.18 7.80 -20.26
N LEU A 685 -1.00 6.68 -19.54
CA LEU A 685 -1.39 5.34 -20.01
C LEU A 685 -2.87 5.27 -20.41
N LEU A 686 -3.78 5.78 -19.56
CA LEU A 686 -5.22 5.73 -19.82
C LEU A 686 -5.67 6.74 -20.87
N SER A 687 -4.98 7.87 -20.99
CA SER A 687 -5.19 8.83 -22.07
C SER A 687 -4.83 8.20 -23.42
N LEU A 688 -3.67 7.55 -23.51
CA LEU A 688 -3.22 6.84 -24.72
C LEU A 688 -4.17 5.68 -25.07
N TYR A 689 -4.62 4.92 -24.07
CA TYR A 689 -5.59 3.85 -24.27
C TYR A 689 -6.93 4.37 -24.83
N SER A 690 -7.32 5.58 -24.46
CA SER A 690 -8.54 6.25 -24.93
C SER A 690 -8.35 7.03 -26.24
N ASP A 691 -7.19 6.89 -26.89
CA ASP A 691 -6.81 7.68 -28.08
C ASP A 691 -6.87 9.21 -27.83
N MET A 692 -6.71 9.64 -26.57
CA MET A 692 -6.68 11.05 -26.16
C MET A 692 -5.27 11.64 -26.28
N LYS A 693 -5.19 12.95 -26.57
CA LYS A 693 -3.92 13.66 -26.72
C LYS A 693 -3.20 13.78 -25.37
N VAL A 694 -2.01 13.19 -25.27
CA VAL A 694 -1.15 13.32 -24.09
C VAL A 694 -0.37 14.64 -24.13
N PRO A 695 -0.31 15.41 -23.03
CA PRO A 695 0.44 16.67 -22.93
C PRO A 695 1.95 16.46 -23.13
N PRO A 696 2.66 17.30 -23.91
CA PRO A 696 4.10 17.12 -24.20
C PRO A 696 4.96 17.08 -22.92
N ILE A 697 6.02 16.26 -22.94
CA ILE A 697 7.04 16.27 -21.88
C ILE A 697 7.98 17.44 -22.13
N LEU A 698 8.00 18.39 -21.21
CA LEU A 698 8.84 19.59 -21.32
C LEU A 698 10.31 19.34 -20.96
N SER A 699 10.61 18.30 -20.18
CA SER A 699 11.96 18.06 -19.66
C SER A 699 12.17 16.61 -19.20
N ASN A 700 13.43 16.22 -19.02
CA ASN A 700 13.78 14.90 -18.50
C ASN A 700 13.86 14.93 -16.96
N GLY A 701 12.95 14.21 -16.29
CA GLY A 701 12.89 14.16 -14.83
C GLY A 701 14.19 13.70 -14.17
N LEU A 702 14.90 12.73 -14.76
CA LEU A 702 16.19 12.24 -14.23
C LEU A 702 17.27 13.32 -14.30
N SER A 703 17.28 14.13 -15.35
CA SER A 703 18.22 15.24 -15.50
C SER A 703 18.00 16.32 -14.43
N ILE A 704 16.73 16.61 -14.11
CA ILE A 704 16.39 17.58 -13.06
C ILE A 704 16.82 17.03 -11.69
N LEU A 705 16.52 15.76 -11.39
CA LEU A 705 16.92 15.14 -10.13
C LEU A 705 18.45 15.08 -9.97
N GLN A 706 19.19 14.80 -11.03
CA GLN A 706 20.65 14.88 -11.03
C GLN A 706 21.15 16.28 -10.71
N THR A 707 20.56 17.29 -11.34
CA THR A 707 20.94 18.69 -11.11
C THR A 707 20.73 19.06 -9.64
N ARG A 708 19.55 18.76 -9.07
CA ARG A 708 19.25 18.99 -7.65
C ARG A 708 20.19 18.27 -6.70
N LEU A 709 20.53 17.02 -7.01
CA LEU A 709 21.50 16.25 -6.25
C LEU A 709 22.88 16.94 -6.27
N PHE A 710 23.34 17.36 -7.44
CA PHE A 710 24.64 18.01 -7.58
C PHE A 710 24.68 19.37 -6.91
N ASP A 711 23.58 20.12 -6.96
CA ASP A 711 23.43 21.40 -6.25
C ASP A 711 23.44 21.19 -4.73
N ALA A 712 22.79 20.13 -4.24
CA ALA A 712 22.81 19.76 -2.83
C ALA A 712 24.22 19.37 -2.34
N LEU A 713 25.01 18.67 -3.17
CA LEU A 713 26.39 18.29 -2.87
C LEU A 713 27.34 19.49 -2.90
N ASP A 714 27.16 20.40 -3.86
CA ASP A 714 27.96 21.63 -3.90
C ASP A 714 27.60 22.58 -2.78
N ALA A 715 26.34 22.52 -2.31
CA ALA A 715 25.69 23.50 -1.45
C ALA A 715 26.02 24.95 -1.88
N SER A 716 26.11 25.16 -3.19
CA SER A 716 26.34 26.43 -3.88
C SER A 716 25.09 27.30 -3.91
N GLU A 717 23.90 26.69 -3.80
CA GLU A 717 22.59 27.34 -3.98
C GLU A 717 21.70 27.32 -2.72
N VAL A 718 22.23 27.00 -1.54
CA VAL A 718 21.44 26.96 -0.29
C VAL A 718 20.71 28.30 -0.02
N GLY A 719 21.26 29.42 -0.51
CA GLY A 719 20.61 30.73 -0.39
C GLY A 719 19.43 30.97 -1.36
N LYS A 720 19.37 30.30 -2.52
CA LYS A 720 18.32 30.53 -3.52
C LYS A 720 17.13 29.61 -3.33
N ASN A 721 17.38 28.31 -3.19
CA ASN A 721 16.34 27.28 -3.07
C ASN A 721 16.73 26.21 -2.03
N PRO A 722 16.85 26.58 -0.74
CA PRO A 722 17.26 25.64 0.32
C PRO A 722 16.33 24.41 0.40
N GLN A 723 15.07 24.58 0.01
CA GLN A 723 14.07 23.52 0.03
C GLN A 723 14.27 22.45 -1.04
N LEU A 724 15.09 22.69 -2.06
CA LEU A 724 15.39 21.71 -3.11
C LEU A 724 16.73 20.99 -2.86
N CYS A 725 17.55 21.52 -1.93
CA CYS A 725 18.85 20.98 -1.58
C CYS A 725 18.74 20.06 -0.35
N SER A 726 18.43 18.79 -0.57
CA SER A 726 18.28 17.81 0.51
C SER A 726 18.99 16.50 0.17
N LEU A 727 19.84 16.04 1.09
CA LEU A 727 20.37 14.68 1.09
C LEU A 727 19.52 13.84 2.04
N ARG A 728 18.61 13.04 1.48
CA ARG A 728 17.65 12.22 2.24
C ARG A 728 18.33 11.09 3.03
N GLY A 729 18.46 11.24 4.34
CA GLY A 729 18.84 10.12 5.19
C GLY A 729 17.71 9.10 5.30
N SER A 730 17.99 7.80 5.08
CA SER A 730 17.11 6.73 5.60
C SER A 730 17.85 5.99 6.71
N GLN A 731 17.60 6.36 7.96
CA GLN A 731 18.09 5.58 9.11
C GLN A 731 16.93 5.00 9.93
N TRP A 732 15.86 4.57 9.26
CA TRP A 732 14.79 3.82 9.91
C TRP A 732 15.24 2.37 10.13
N ARG A 733 15.94 2.15 11.25
CA ARG A 733 16.18 0.80 11.79
C ARG A 733 15.41 0.61 13.10
N CYS A 734 14.24 1.21 13.22
CA CYS A 734 13.32 0.83 14.27
C CYS A 734 12.59 -0.43 13.79
N THR A 735 12.83 -1.57 14.45
CA THR A 735 12.06 -2.80 14.26
C THR A 735 11.49 -3.18 15.61
N LYS A 736 10.48 -2.41 16.06
CA LYS A 736 9.79 -2.64 17.34
C LYS A 736 8.49 -3.40 17.07
N THR A 737 7.99 -4.13 18.06
CA THR A 737 6.63 -4.69 18.01
C THR A 737 5.61 -3.56 18.16
N GLY A 738 4.54 -3.64 17.38
CA GLY A 738 3.52 -2.61 17.33
C GLY A 738 2.16 -3.16 16.99
N TYR A 739 1.19 -2.27 16.91
CA TYR A 739 -0.20 -2.57 16.55
C TYR A 739 -0.74 -1.44 15.68
N GLY A 740 -1.78 -1.74 14.90
CA GLY A 740 -2.45 -0.81 14.01
C GLY A 740 -3.86 -0.50 14.49
N HIS A 741 -4.34 0.70 14.21
CA HIS A 741 -5.72 1.14 14.43
C HIS A 741 -6.17 2.01 13.28
N ILE A 742 -7.44 1.93 12.91
CA ILE A 742 -8.03 2.72 11.83
C ILE A 742 -9.13 3.59 12.42
N LEU A 743 -9.06 4.89 12.14
CA LEU A 743 -10.13 5.83 12.44
C LEU A 743 -10.79 6.25 11.13
N GLY A 744 -12.00 5.77 10.87
CA GLY A 744 -12.83 6.16 9.75
C GLY A 744 -13.62 7.43 10.03
N PHE A 745 -14.03 8.11 8.98
CA PHE A 745 -14.84 9.32 9.09
C PHE A 745 -16.19 9.10 8.41
N ARG A 746 -17.29 9.35 9.11
CA ARG A 746 -18.62 9.31 8.49
C ARG A 746 -18.77 10.46 7.48
N LYS A 747 -19.54 10.22 6.41
CA LYS A 747 -19.82 11.22 5.35
C LYS A 747 -20.30 12.57 5.91
N SER A 748 -21.19 12.55 6.89
CA SER A 748 -21.72 13.76 7.54
C SER A 748 -20.63 14.54 8.30
N VAL A 749 -19.72 13.83 8.96
CA VAL A 749 -18.57 14.40 9.66
C VAL A 749 -17.59 15.02 8.67
N LEU A 750 -17.23 14.32 7.60
CA LEU A 750 -16.35 14.84 6.55
C LEU A 750 -16.93 16.09 5.89
N SER A 751 -18.22 16.07 5.57
CA SER A 751 -18.92 17.22 4.99
C SER A 751 -18.90 18.44 5.92
N SER A 752 -19.07 18.20 7.22
CA SER A 752 -19.01 19.25 8.26
C SER A 752 -17.60 19.82 8.38
N LEU A 753 -16.58 18.97 8.52
CA LEU A 753 -15.19 19.38 8.65
C LEU A 753 -14.69 20.13 7.41
N ARG A 754 -15.01 19.64 6.20
CA ARG A 754 -14.65 20.33 4.95
C ARG A 754 -15.28 21.71 4.84
N ARG A 755 -16.57 21.83 5.18
CA ARG A 755 -17.27 23.12 5.17
C ARG A 755 -16.60 24.12 6.12
N VAL A 756 -16.26 23.67 7.32
CA VAL A 756 -15.62 24.53 8.33
C VAL A 756 -14.18 24.87 7.95
N ALA A 757 -13.41 23.91 7.41
CA ALA A 757 -12.08 24.15 6.86
C ALA A 757 -12.11 25.19 5.73
N SER A 758 -13.06 25.07 4.80
CA SER A 758 -13.31 26.05 3.75
C SER A 758 -13.66 27.43 4.31
N ARG A 759 -14.57 27.51 5.29
CA ARG A 759 -14.95 28.76 5.98
C ARG A 759 -13.73 29.47 6.58
N HIS A 760 -12.76 28.72 7.08
CA HIS A 760 -11.52 29.25 7.65
C HIS A 760 -10.34 29.32 6.67
N SER A 761 -10.58 29.06 5.37
CA SER A 761 -9.55 29.09 4.32
C SER A 761 -8.34 28.19 4.62
N VAL A 762 -8.60 27.02 5.21
CA VAL A 762 -7.58 26.00 5.48
C VAL A 762 -7.84 24.78 4.59
N PRO A 763 -6.81 24.26 3.91
CA PRO A 763 -6.91 23.00 3.18
C PRO A 763 -7.39 21.86 4.08
N PHE A 764 -8.26 20.99 3.55
CA PHE A 764 -8.90 19.96 4.36
C PHE A 764 -7.90 18.93 4.92
N ASP A 765 -6.92 18.54 4.11
CA ASP A 765 -5.80 17.68 4.49
C ASP A 765 -4.93 18.29 5.60
N ALA A 766 -4.66 19.60 5.53
CA ALA A 766 -3.97 20.34 6.59
C ALA A 766 -4.79 20.40 7.88
N ALA A 767 -6.12 20.54 7.79
CA ALA A 767 -7.01 20.46 8.94
C ALA A 767 -7.00 19.08 9.59
N LEU A 768 -7.04 17.99 8.80
CA LEU A 768 -6.90 16.62 9.32
C LEU A 768 -5.54 16.41 10.01
N LEU A 769 -4.44 16.89 9.41
CA LEU A 769 -3.11 16.81 10.02
C LEU A 769 -3.05 17.54 11.36
N ALA A 770 -3.64 18.73 11.44
CA ALA A 770 -3.69 19.52 12.66
C ALA A 770 -4.55 18.83 13.73
N LEU A 771 -5.70 18.25 13.37
CA LEU A 771 -6.51 17.45 14.29
C LEU A 771 -5.72 16.23 14.82
N THR A 772 -4.94 15.57 13.97
CA THR A 772 -4.02 14.51 14.39
C THR A 772 -2.95 15.04 15.34
N ALA A 773 -2.36 16.21 15.08
CA ALA A 773 -1.40 16.84 15.98
C ALA A 773 -2.02 17.17 17.35
N ILE A 774 -3.21 17.78 17.38
CA ILE A 774 -3.94 18.08 18.61
C ILE A 774 -4.22 16.81 19.40
N ALA A 775 -4.62 15.74 18.71
CA ALA A 775 -4.89 14.45 19.33
C ALA A 775 -3.66 13.84 20.00
N VAL A 776 -2.51 13.84 19.30
CA VAL A 776 -1.24 13.34 19.84
C VAL A 776 -0.77 14.20 21.02
N ALA A 777 -0.79 15.53 20.87
CA ALA A 777 -0.39 16.47 21.92
C ALA A 777 -1.22 16.26 23.19
N SER A 778 -2.54 16.19 23.06
CA SER A 778 -3.45 15.99 24.19
C SER A 778 -3.27 14.63 24.86
N ALA A 779 -3.05 13.57 24.08
CA ALA A 779 -2.90 12.20 24.61
C ALA A 779 -1.54 11.97 25.30
N THR A 780 -0.49 12.66 24.86
CA THR A 780 0.89 12.52 25.36
C THR A 780 1.31 13.63 26.32
N GLY A 781 0.57 14.73 26.37
CA GLY A 781 0.90 15.92 27.15
C GLY A 781 2.06 16.74 26.60
N VAL A 782 2.44 16.53 25.32
CA VAL A 782 3.54 17.23 24.65
C VAL A 782 3.04 18.52 23.99
N GLU A 783 3.76 19.64 24.19
CA GLU A 783 3.39 20.96 23.65
C GLU A 783 4.04 21.27 22.29
N GLU A 784 5.16 20.63 21.97
CA GLU A 784 5.82 20.77 20.67
C GLU A 784 5.92 19.42 20.00
N LEU A 785 5.20 19.26 18.88
CA LEU A 785 5.22 18.06 18.07
C LEU A 785 6.03 18.30 16.81
N GLU A 786 6.68 17.24 16.34
CA GLU A 786 7.31 17.25 15.03
C GLU A 786 6.80 16.07 14.20
N PHE A 787 6.21 16.41 13.07
CA PHE A 787 5.79 15.43 12.07
C PHE A 787 6.75 15.43 10.89
N THR A 788 7.24 14.25 10.54
CA THR A 788 7.99 14.03 9.31
C THR A 788 7.02 13.65 8.21
N LEU A 789 6.85 14.57 7.26
CA LEU A 789 5.94 14.47 6.13
C LEU A 789 6.69 14.04 4.87
N TYR A 790 6.01 13.26 4.04
CA TYR A 790 6.42 13.02 2.66
C TYR A 790 5.84 14.11 1.76
N VAL A 791 6.69 15.04 1.30
CA VAL A 791 6.27 16.27 0.62
C VAL A 791 6.72 16.24 -0.85
N PRO A 792 5.81 16.41 -1.83
CA PRO A 792 6.20 16.54 -3.22
C PRO A 792 6.88 17.90 -3.47
N LEU A 793 8.08 17.88 -4.08
CA LEU A 793 8.84 19.09 -4.43
C LEU A 793 8.85 19.31 -5.94
N ARG A 794 7.65 19.38 -6.55
CA ARG A 794 7.44 19.51 -8.01
C ARG A 794 7.16 20.96 -8.42
N ASP A 795 8.13 21.83 -8.15
CA ASP A 795 7.96 23.29 -8.26
C ASP A 795 8.38 23.85 -9.61
N GLY A 796 9.23 23.11 -10.33
CA GLY A 796 9.71 23.51 -11.63
C GLY A 796 8.63 23.41 -12.70
N VAL A 797 8.82 24.19 -13.77
CA VAL A 797 7.88 24.20 -14.91
C VAL A 797 7.77 22.80 -15.52
N GLY A 798 6.56 22.27 -15.59
CA GLY A 798 6.28 20.95 -16.17
C GLY A 798 6.62 19.75 -15.27
N GLU A 799 7.25 19.97 -14.09
CA GLU A 799 7.65 18.88 -13.17
C GLU A 799 6.47 18.07 -12.66
N ALA A 800 5.27 18.67 -12.58
CA ALA A 800 4.05 17.98 -12.18
C ALA A 800 3.81 16.71 -12.99
N GLY A 801 4.02 16.74 -14.32
CA GLY A 801 3.81 15.59 -15.19
C GLY A 801 5.10 14.91 -15.65
N LEU A 802 6.10 14.83 -14.78
CA LEU A 802 7.32 14.05 -15.01
C LEU A 802 7.33 12.78 -14.15
N CYS A 803 7.90 11.71 -14.67
CA CYS A 803 8.29 10.56 -13.85
C CYS A 803 9.61 10.86 -13.13
N GLY A 804 9.62 10.67 -11.82
CA GLY A 804 10.81 10.87 -11.00
C GLY A 804 10.48 10.87 -9.52
N LEU A 805 11.49 10.60 -8.70
CA LEU A 805 11.39 10.66 -7.25
C LEU A 805 11.61 12.12 -6.78
N PHE A 806 10.60 12.98 -6.94
CA PHE A 806 10.66 14.39 -6.56
C PHE A 806 10.26 14.65 -5.11
N ALA A 807 9.49 13.75 -4.51
CA ALA A 807 9.05 13.89 -3.14
C ALA A 807 10.15 13.60 -2.11
N ASP A 808 10.13 14.35 -1.02
CA ASP A 808 11.18 14.40 -0.01
C ASP A 808 10.61 14.47 1.41
N TRP A 809 11.46 14.25 2.40
CA TRP A 809 11.11 14.16 3.80
C TRP A 809 11.31 15.54 4.44
N ARG A 810 10.24 16.05 5.05
CA ARG A 810 10.21 17.39 5.66
C ARG A 810 9.67 17.31 7.06
N VAL A 811 10.33 18.00 8.00
CA VAL A 811 9.90 18.07 9.38
C VAL A 811 9.08 19.34 9.57
N LEU A 812 7.83 19.15 9.97
CA LEU A 812 6.90 20.19 10.36
C LEU A 812 6.82 20.22 11.89
N SER A 813 7.36 21.27 12.50
CA SER A 813 7.20 21.52 13.94
C SER A 813 5.86 22.22 14.19
N ILE A 814 5.06 21.72 15.13
CA ILE A 814 3.71 22.19 15.45
C ILE A 814 3.66 22.48 16.96
N GLU A 815 3.15 23.65 17.32
CA GLU A 815 3.06 24.07 18.73
C GLU A 815 1.60 23.98 19.18
N VAL A 816 1.38 23.25 20.27
CA VAL A 816 0.08 23.01 20.89
C VAL A 816 0.20 23.35 22.38
N ASP A 817 0.50 24.62 22.67
CA ASP A 817 0.65 25.17 24.02
C ASP A 817 -0.59 24.87 24.89
N LYS A 818 -0.38 24.31 26.10
CA LYS A 818 -1.48 23.89 26.99
C LYS A 818 -2.36 25.05 27.45
N ALA A 819 -1.77 26.23 27.61
CA ALA A 819 -2.47 27.36 28.21
C ALA A 819 -3.36 28.08 27.18
N THR A 820 -2.84 28.28 25.97
CA THR A 820 -3.36 29.26 25.00
C THR A 820 -3.74 28.68 23.65
N ALA A 821 -3.26 27.49 23.27
CA ALA A 821 -3.58 26.95 21.95
C ALA A 821 -5.07 26.63 21.84
N THR A 822 -5.70 27.13 20.77
CA THR A 822 -7.07 26.80 20.39
C THR A 822 -7.08 25.84 19.22
N VAL A 823 -8.15 25.07 19.03
CA VAL A 823 -8.28 24.11 17.92
C VAL A 823 -8.09 24.82 16.57
N LEU A 824 -8.80 25.92 16.33
CA LEU A 824 -8.64 26.72 15.13
C LEU A 824 -7.24 27.33 15.01
N GLY A 825 -6.65 27.80 16.11
CA GLY A 825 -5.31 28.38 16.12
C GLY A 825 -4.25 27.39 15.64
N VAL A 826 -4.30 26.14 16.10
CA VAL A 826 -3.38 25.07 15.65
C VAL A 826 -3.64 24.72 14.18
N ILE A 827 -4.91 24.60 13.76
CA ILE A 827 -5.29 24.33 12.36
C ILE A 827 -4.76 25.42 11.42
N GLN A 828 -4.92 26.69 11.78
CA GLN A 828 -4.39 27.83 11.02
C GLN A 828 -2.85 27.85 11.02
N GLN A 829 -2.21 27.53 12.15
CA GLN A 829 -0.75 27.43 12.24
C GLN A 829 -0.22 26.37 11.26
N VAL A 830 -0.79 25.16 11.27
CA VAL A 830 -0.40 24.07 10.36
C VAL A 830 -0.65 24.45 8.91
N GLY A 831 -1.84 24.98 8.60
CA GLY A 831 -2.18 25.45 7.24
C GLY A 831 -1.21 26.53 6.74
N HIS A 832 -0.87 27.50 7.60
CA HIS A 832 0.11 28.54 7.29
C HIS A 832 1.51 27.97 7.07
N LYS A 833 1.99 27.09 7.97
CA LYS A 833 3.32 26.47 7.86
C LYS A 833 3.45 25.64 6.58
N ILE A 834 2.43 24.87 6.19
CA ILE A 834 2.42 24.13 4.92
C ILE A 834 2.42 25.07 3.72
N ARG A 835 1.52 26.06 3.69
CA ARG A 835 1.40 27.04 2.60
C ARG A 835 2.70 27.81 2.36
N CYS A 836 3.31 28.28 3.44
CA CYS A 836 4.57 29.03 3.43
C CYS A 836 5.81 28.13 3.44
N ARG A 837 5.63 26.80 3.42
CA ARG A 837 6.71 25.80 3.42
C ARG A 837 7.71 26.00 4.56
N GLN A 838 7.20 26.35 5.74
CA GLN A 838 7.94 26.51 6.98
C GLN A 838 8.22 25.14 7.58
N TRP A 839 9.03 24.35 6.87
CA TRP A 839 9.50 23.05 7.30
C TRP A 839 11.01 22.95 7.22
N LYS A 840 11.57 22.01 7.98
CA LYS A 840 13.02 21.71 7.98
C LYS A 840 13.29 20.49 7.12
N VAL A 841 14.50 20.41 6.57
CA VAL A 841 14.99 19.17 5.95
C VAL A 841 15.10 18.10 7.04
N TYR A 842 14.58 16.91 6.77
CA TYR A 842 14.65 15.80 7.72
C TYR A 842 16.10 15.38 8.00
N ASN A 843 16.43 15.23 9.28
CA ASN A 843 17.74 14.79 9.75
C ASN A 843 17.60 13.51 10.58
N ALA A 844 17.89 12.38 9.95
CA ALA A 844 17.72 11.06 10.58
C ALA A 844 18.63 10.83 11.79
N LEU A 845 19.79 11.49 11.83
CA LEU A 845 20.72 11.38 12.95
C LEU A 845 20.24 12.17 14.18
N GLU A 846 19.56 13.29 13.94
CA GLU A 846 18.97 14.09 15.01
C GLU A 846 17.72 13.41 15.58
N LYS A 847 16.91 12.77 14.72
CA LYS A 847 15.57 12.27 15.07
C LYS A 847 15.28 10.89 14.47
N PRO A 848 15.86 9.82 15.04
CA PRO A 848 15.58 8.45 14.62
C PRO A 848 14.17 7.97 15.02
N GLU A 849 13.52 8.66 15.98
CA GLU A 849 12.18 8.34 16.49
C GLU A 849 11.08 9.27 15.95
N ALA A 850 11.35 9.95 14.83
CA ALA A 850 10.41 10.90 14.27
C ALA A 850 9.04 10.26 13.93
N MET A 851 7.97 10.93 14.32
CA MET A 851 6.60 10.56 13.96
C MET A 851 6.37 10.84 12.48
N MET A 852 6.02 9.83 11.71
CA MET A 852 5.76 10.01 10.29
C MET A 852 4.28 10.22 10.01
N VAL A 853 3.98 11.14 9.09
CA VAL A 853 2.64 11.25 8.51
C VAL A 853 2.75 11.18 7.00
N ASN A 854 2.01 10.26 6.40
CA ASN A 854 1.90 10.11 4.96
C ASN A 854 0.48 10.43 4.51
N PHE A 855 0.36 11.05 3.33
CA PHE A 855 -0.93 11.27 2.68
C PHE A 855 -1.04 10.31 1.50
N GLN A 856 -2.12 9.53 1.47
CA GLN A 856 -2.48 8.69 0.34
C GLN A 856 -3.76 9.25 -0.25
N LEU A 857 -3.61 10.08 -1.27
CA LEU A 857 -4.73 10.64 -1.99
C LEU A 857 -5.02 9.77 -3.20
N LEU A 858 -6.30 9.47 -3.41
CA LEU A 858 -6.74 8.76 -4.60
C LEU A 858 -7.00 9.73 -5.74
N ASP A 859 -6.93 9.19 -6.95
CA ASP A 859 -7.40 9.87 -8.14
C ASP A 859 -8.88 10.22 -7.98
N SER A 860 -9.15 11.53 -7.96
CA SER A 860 -10.51 12.07 -7.88
C SER A 860 -11.11 12.32 -9.27
N ALA A 861 -10.37 12.00 -10.34
CA ALA A 861 -10.86 12.08 -11.70
C ALA A 861 -12.09 11.18 -11.89
N GLU A 862 -13.08 11.70 -12.63
CA GLU A 862 -14.24 10.90 -13.03
C GLU A 862 -13.79 9.69 -13.86
N PRO A 863 -14.40 8.50 -13.67
CA PRO A 863 -14.04 7.29 -14.42
C PRO A 863 -14.10 7.49 -15.95
N SER A 864 -15.03 8.32 -16.43
CA SER A 864 -15.15 8.67 -17.85
C SER A 864 -13.89 9.35 -18.41
N SER A 865 -13.18 10.15 -17.60
CA SER A 865 -11.89 10.75 -17.97
C SER A 865 -10.71 9.78 -17.89
N ARG A 866 -10.95 8.56 -17.42
CA ARG A 866 -9.98 7.48 -17.20
C ARG A 866 -10.36 6.21 -17.96
N ALA A 867 -11.00 6.34 -19.12
CA ALA A 867 -11.42 5.20 -19.95
C ALA A 867 -12.37 4.20 -19.23
N GLY A 868 -13.09 4.65 -18.20
CA GLY A 868 -13.94 3.83 -17.35
C GLY A 868 -13.21 3.15 -16.17
N PHE A 869 -11.93 3.45 -15.93
CA PHE A 869 -11.20 2.95 -14.77
C PHE A 869 -11.41 3.83 -13.54
N THR A 870 -11.57 3.20 -12.38
CA THR A 870 -11.55 3.85 -11.06
C THR A 870 -10.35 3.35 -10.26
N GLN A 871 -9.57 4.24 -9.65
CA GLN A 871 -8.50 3.82 -8.75
C GLN A 871 -9.09 3.21 -7.47
N LEU A 872 -8.56 2.05 -7.05
CA LEU A 872 -8.91 1.41 -5.79
C LEU A 872 -7.93 1.85 -4.69
N GLY A 873 -8.46 2.06 -3.49
CA GLY A 873 -7.68 2.21 -2.27
C GLY A 873 -6.80 0.99 -1.99
N GLU A 874 -5.70 1.19 -1.26
CA GLU A 874 -4.71 0.13 -1.01
C GLU A 874 -5.31 -1.02 -0.18
N GLU A 875 -6.23 -0.70 0.73
CA GLU A 875 -6.98 -1.62 1.58
C GLU A 875 -7.88 -2.60 0.81
N LEU A 876 -8.42 -2.18 -0.35
CA LEU A 876 -9.31 -3.01 -1.17
C LEU A 876 -8.59 -4.17 -1.86
N TRP A 877 -7.26 -4.21 -1.85
CA TRP A 877 -6.50 -5.30 -2.49
C TRP A 877 -5.29 -5.79 -1.71
N ARG A 878 -4.64 -4.94 -0.90
CA ARG A 878 -3.36 -5.28 -0.25
C ARG A 878 -3.52 -6.19 0.95
N ILE A 879 -4.50 -5.96 1.80
CA ILE A 879 -4.57 -6.66 3.08
C ILE A 879 -5.42 -7.94 2.95
N GLY A 880 -6.20 -8.06 1.86
CA GLY A 880 -7.23 -9.09 1.74
C GLY A 880 -8.32 -8.86 2.78
N GLU A 881 -9.13 -9.88 3.05
CA GLU A 881 -10.16 -9.80 4.08
C GLU A 881 -9.54 -9.79 5.49
N CYS A 882 -9.55 -8.62 6.13
CA CYS A 882 -9.04 -8.40 7.49
C CYS A 882 -10.10 -8.61 8.56
N MET A 883 -11.38 -8.57 8.18
CA MET A 883 -12.50 -8.83 9.08
C MET A 883 -12.70 -10.32 9.37
N LYS A 884 -11.67 -11.16 9.18
CA LYS A 884 -11.74 -12.58 9.51
C LYS A 884 -11.82 -12.78 11.03
N GLU A 885 -12.36 -13.95 11.37
CA GLU A 885 -12.60 -14.48 12.72
C GLU A 885 -11.48 -14.20 13.73
N ASP A 886 -11.88 -14.04 14.99
CA ASP A 886 -11.09 -13.88 16.21
C ASP A 886 -9.58 -14.09 16.01
N VAL A 887 -8.84 -12.98 15.83
CA VAL A 887 -7.38 -12.97 15.91
C VAL A 887 -7.03 -13.73 17.18
N ARG A 888 -6.32 -14.87 17.05
CA ARG A 888 -6.06 -15.73 18.20
C ARG A 888 -5.34 -14.90 19.25
N ASN A 889 -5.70 -15.04 20.52
CA ASN A 889 -5.08 -14.30 21.61
C ASN A 889 -3.55 -14.46 21.67
N ASN A 890 -2.98 -15.45 20.97
CA ASN A 890 -1.55 -15.74 20.93
C ASN A 890 -0.80 -15.22 19.69
N ASP A 891 -1.45 -14.57 18.73
CA ASP A 891 -0.73 -14.06 17.55
C ASP A 891 0.27 -12.96 17.96
N PRO A 892 1.55 -13.04 17.50
CA PRO A 892 2.57 -12.07 17.85
C PRO A 892 2.25 -10.70 17.25
N LEU A 893 2.58 -9.64 17.99
CA LEU A 893 2.45 -8.27 17.51
C LEU A 893 3.28 -8.08 16.23
N PRO A 894 2.73 -7.44 15.18
CA PRO A 894 3.48 -7.14 13.96
C PRO A 894 4.69 -6.25 14.28
N ARG A 895 5.76 -6.41 13.51
CA ARG A 895 6.91 -5.50 13.58
C ARG A 895 6.59 -4.24 12.78
N ILE A 896 6.78 -3.08 13.40
CA ILE A 896 6.58 -1.79 12.76
C ILE A 896 7.92 -1.06 12.56
N PRO A 897 8.05 -0.28 11.48
CA PRO A 897 9.31 0.38 11.11
C PRO A 897 9.59 1.69 11.88
N GLN A 898 8.63 2.17 12.68
CA GLN A 898 8.67 3.46 13.37
C GLN A 898 7.96 3.37 14.73
N PRO A 899 8.30 4.23 15.71
CA PRO A 899 7.58 4.30 16.98
C PRO A 899 6.10 4.67 16.80
N MET A 900 5.80 5.61 15.90
CA MET A 900 4.44 6.02 15.58
C MET A 900 4.40 6.52 14.13
N SER A 901 3.39 6.08 13.38
CA SER A 901 3.17 6.52 12.00
C SER A 901 1.68 6.69 11.73
N PHE A 902 1.36 7.69 10.94
CA PHE A 902 0.02 8.01 10.47
C PHE A 902 -0.04 7.93 8.95
N VAL A 903 -1.10 7.33 8.43
CA VAL A 903 -1.45 7.44 7.01
C VAL A 903 -2.84 8.04 6.95
N ILE A 904 -2.94 9.24 6.38
CA ILE A 904 -4.20 9.88 6.07
C ILE A 904 -4.55 9.46 4.65
N GLU A 905 -5.48 8.52 4.53
CA GLU A 905 -5.88 7.90 3.27
C GLU A 905 -7.25 8.42 2.85
N GLU A 906 -7.34 8.91 1.63
CA GLU A 906 -8.61 9.17 0.96
C GLU A 906 -9.08 7.86 0.33
N GLY A 907 -10.20 7.29 0.78
CA GLY A 907 -10.78 6.09 0.17
C GLY A 907 -11.66 6.40 -1.05
N ASP A 908 -12.33 7.55 -1.04
CA ASP A 908 -13.01 8.16 -2.19
C ASP A 908 -13.39 9.62 -1.85
N LYS A 909 -14.23 10.25 -2.68
CA LYS A 909 -14.69 11.63 -2.46
C LYS A 909 -15.40 11.83 -1.10
N GLU A 910 -15.99 10.80 -0.52
CA GLU A 910 -16.83 10.85 0.68
C GLU A 910 -16.29 10.04 1.86
N THR A 911 -15.17 9.34 1.68
CA THR A 911 -14.61 8.41 2.65
C THR A 911 -13.13 8.70 2.84
N TRP A 912 -12.74 8.91 4.11
CA TRP A 912 -11.36 9.11 4.52
C TRP A 912 -11.08 8.20 5.70
N TRP A 913 -9.80 7.86 5.87
CA TRP A 913 -9.29 7.00 6.92
C TRP A 913 -8.02 7.62 7.51
N LEU A 914 -7.87 7.49 8.82
CA LEU A 914 -6.62 7.75 9.53
C LEU A 914 -6.10 6.42 10.07
N LEU A 915 -5.10 5.87 9.40
CA LEU A 915 -4.43 4.63 9.80
C LEU A 915 -3.29 5.01 10.74
N ILE A 916 -3.26 4.38 11.90
CA ILE A 916 -2.35 4.69 13.00
C ILE A 916 -1.58 3.40 13.30
N ASN A 917 -0.26 3.42 13.17
CA ASN A 917 0.58 2.32 13.68
C ASN A 917 1.43 2.83 14.84
N CYS A 918 1.36 2.12 15.96
CA CYS A 918 1.99 2.50 17.22
C CYS A 918 2.88 1.39 17.74
N CYS A 919 4.05 1.75 18.25
CA CYS A 919 4.91 0.81 18.98
C CYS A 919 4.26 0.54 20.32
N TYR A 920 4.00 -0.74 20.60
CA TYR A 920 3.28 -1.14 21.82
C TYR A 920 3.95 -0.63 23.10
N ARG A 921 5.29 -0.61 23.11
CA ARG A 921 6.07 -0.21 24.29
C ARG A 921 6.06 1.30 24.51
N ASP A 922 6.20 2.07 23.44
CA ASP A 922 6.37 3.52 23.54
C ASP A 922 4.99 4.24 23.54
N TYR A 923 3.98 3.63 22.90
CA TYR A 923 2.61 4.12 22.80
C TYR A 923 1.63 2.97 23.07
N PRO A 924 1.37 2.61 24.33
CA PRO A 924 0.46 1.53 24.67
C PRO A 924 -1.02 1.89 24.36
N PRO A 925 -1.92 0.89 24.27
CA PRO A 925 -3.32 1.10 23.91
C PRO A 925 -4.08 2.22 24.67
N PRO A 926 -3.85 2.47 25.98
CA PRO A 926 -4.48 3.61 26.66
C PRO A 926 -4.12 4.98 26.06
N ILE A 927 -2.88 5.17 25.58
CA ILE A 927 -2.49 6.42 24.91
C ILE A 927 -3.27 6.57 23.61
N LEU A 928 -3.41 5.48 22.85
CA LEU A 928 -4.19 5.51 21.63
C LEU A 928 -5.67 5.83 21.91
N ARG A 929 -6.29 5.24 22.92
CA ARG A 929 -7.69 5.54 23.27
C ARG A 929 -7.89 7.02 23.62
N ARG A 930 -6.97 7.60 24.40
CA ARG A 930 -6.95 9.04 24.66
C ARG A 930 -6.79 9.86 23.37
N MET A 931 -5.92 9.42 22.46
CA MET A 931 -5.71 10.08 21.18
C MET A 931 -6.97 10.04 20.29
N LEU A 932 -7.65 8.91 20.20
CA LEU A 932 -8.90 8.78 19.43
C LEU A 932 -9.99 9.68 19.99
N LYS A 933 -10.14 9.72 21.32
CA LYS A 933 -11.08 10.61 21.99
C LYS A 933 -10.71 12.09 21.76
N ALA A 934 -9.45 12.44 21.94
CA ALA A 934 -8.94 13.80 21.69
C ALA A 934 -9.16 14.23 20.24
N PHE A 935 -8.98 13.33 19.28
CA PHE A 935 -9.26 13.60 17.87
C PHE A 935 -10.75 13.91 17.66
N GLN A 936 -11.64 13.09 18.22
CA GLN A 936 -13.09 13.30 18.13
C GLN A 936 -13.52 14.62 18.78
N ASP A 937 -13.01 14.91 19.98
CA ASP A 937 -13.32 16.15 20.69
C ASP A 937 -12.78 17.38 19.96
N ALA A 938 -11.58 17.29 19.37
CA ALA A 938 -11.01 18.36 18.55
C ALA A 938 -11.79 18.55 17.25
N ALA A 939 -12.27 17.47 16.61
CA ALA A 939 -13.12 17.55 15.42
C ALA A 939 -14.49 18.19 15.76
N GLU A 940 -15.10 17.80 16.86
CA GLU A 940 -16.35 18.40 17.37
C GLU A 940 -16.17 19.87 17.73
N ALA A 941 -15.10 20.20 18.45
CA ALA A 941 -14.74 21.57 18.76
C ALA A 941 -14.45 22.38 17.48
N PHE A 942 -13.75 21.82 16.50
CA PHE A 942 -13.50 22.54 15.24
C PHE A 942 -14.80 22.94 14.57
N VAL A 943 -15.82 22.06 14.56
CA VAL A 943 -17.11 22.35 13.95
C VAL A 943 -17.95 23.33 14.79
N ASN A 944 -18.03 23.11 16.10
CA ASN A 944 -19.02 23.78 16.97
C ASN A 944 -18.44 24.95 17.78
N LYS A 945 -17.18 24.86 18.19
CA LYS A 945 -16.50 25.86 19.02
C LYS A 945 -15.01 25.95 18.66
N PRO A 946 -14.66 26.50 17.47
CA PRO A 946 -13.29 26.47 16.96
C PRO A 946 -12.25 27.12 17.89
N THR A 947 -12.69 28.03 18.77
CA THR A 947 -11.87 28.72 19.78
C THR A 947 -11.71 27.94 21.09
N ALA A 948 -12.26 26.73 21.20
CA ALA A 948 -11.99 25.87 22.35
C ALA A 948 -10.50 25.53 22.44
N LYS A 949 -10.02 25.26 23.66
CA LYS A 949 -8.64 24.85 23.89
C LYS A 949 -8.34 23.57 23.10
N ALA A 950 -7.19 23.55 22.43
CA ALA A 950 -6.71 22.37 21.70
C ALA A 950 -6.34 21.25 22.67
N HIS A 951 -5.67 21.58 23.78
CA HIS A 951 -5.25 20.58 24.75
C HIS A 951 -6.39 20.23 25.71
N ILE A 952 -6.82 18.97 25.66
CA ILE A 952 -7.81 18.41 26.61
C ILE A 952 -7.04 17.47 27.54
N SER A 953 -7.11 17.73 28.85
CA SER A 953 -6.52 16.86 29.86
C SER A 953 -7.40 15.64 30.08
N PHE A 954 -6.83 14.46 29.88
CA PHE A 954 -7.47 13.19 30.19
C PHE A 954 -7.08 12.72 31.60
N PRO A 955 -7.99 12.12 32.37
CA PRO A 955 -7.60 11.44 33.60
C PRO A 955 -6.59 10.32 33.30
N ASP A 956 -5.70 10.04 34.24
CA ASP A 956 -4.70 8.96 34.10
C ASP A 956 -5.35 7.58 33.92
N ASN A 957 -6.60 7.45 34.37
CA ASN A 957 -7.45 6.26 34.28
C ASN A 957 -8.43 6.30 33.10
N PHE A 958 -8.17 7.05 32.03
CA PHE A 958 -9.03 7.05 30.85
C PHE A 958 -8.93 5.70 30.11
N TYR A 959 -9.87 4.79 30.39
CA TYR A 959 -9.96 3.45 29.80
C TYR A 959 -10.96 3.37 28.66
#